data_AF-A0AAJ2W038-F1
#
_entry.id   AF-A0AAJ2W038-F1
#
_cell.length_a   1.000
_cell.length_b   1.000
_cell.length_c   1.000
_cell.angle_alpha   90.00
_cell.angle_beta   90.00
_cell.angle_gamma   90.00
#
_symmetry.space_group_name_H-M   'P 1'
#
loop_
_entity.id
_entity.type
_entity.pdbx_description
1 polymer ?
#
loop_
_entity_poly.entity_id
_entity_poly.type
_entity_poly.pdbx_seq_one_letter_code
_entity_poly.pdbx_strand_id
1 'polypeptide(L)'
;MKQISSNPVTSLLNTTVVGQPWQKSYQLGLGVDAITGQLRASAVKPFTVTPAGQKSTEFIYSLVQSESDLQSMISGSVKAAYNLEGVNVSASTSFLNEMAVSELSVTLVAQVSIEESQYALAQKNELNVTPGEDFRSKYGDYFVAGYRAGSSLYAIYQCRFSSAEQRNKFTAAMAADVPQVFSTEGSASFERISKEHNASVSVRIKATGVNSAIPSPPKTGWTAETIVTELLPWFNQSLQANQLETYLQHYRVIDPSISGEVPVSPVVFSELSFLYNRFWLARALFSSCPDFGRRLVEEPYHRLESKIQAQQASLPKDSKMIELLTDETNRLLNGLREINNRQVFYTQVVAAGKNEPKKDQNFDADKGTVRWSFGFQKGDLPGINIQSVSDHVEAKWRIGWNKHVFSFRDSTKVIVGWDIICNWDDGTGGDWHKVSEQVIGRSSGDVFVKSDYDRGYSWNIVWYLVEANLYPVGPWLATAVHAQDFSASVTTSLEDLAALWTAERTASAQPLDRSTHALDEYPLPEAGRSIVGGDANSLLAGGTPPSAGSLSVHLGPDTSRVQHLHEYPQRTVGKLFFDMNGRPCTASAVVVHRSGILTAAHCLLLDGHQASNLYFVPAYENGNAPYGGWQVENWNWPTAWESTQSPAWDLGFCKVKPGPDGRGVGDVVGWVGLQWGMVAGCWRNTGYPGQATVLFPFDGQVPWQSIGSQVASAAPSIVVKHDELTAGGSGGPWFMINEPQLVNGVFSQYNIDLQQNYGPEFGPWVGEFYHGVFGSALNQDQD
;
A
#
# COMPACT_ATOMS: atom_id res chain seq x y z
N MET A 1 38.66 -44.29 26.94
CA MET A 1 37.31 -43.97 26.42
C MET A 1 37.41 -43.92 24.90
N LYS A 2 36.61 -44.73 24.20
CA LYS A 2 36.61 -44.85 22.74
C LYS A 2 36.22 -43.51 22.11
N GLN A 3 37.07 -43.01 21.22
CA GLN A 3 36.71 -41.99 20.24
C GLN A 3 35.57 -42.58 19.40
N ILE A 4 34.35 -42.08 19.59
CA ILE A 4 33.25 -42.37 18.67
C ILE A 4 33.56 -41.58 17.41
N SER A 5 34.12 -42.24 16.39
CA SER A 5 34.11 -41.68 15.05
C SER A 5 32.64 -41.57 14.65
N SER A 6 32.10 -40.35 14.63
CA SER A 6 30.82 -40.09 14.01
C SER A 6 31.00 -40.37 12.52
N ASN A 7 30.62 -41.57 12.07
CA ASN A 7 30.48 -41.83 10.64
C ASN A 7 29.58 -40.73 10.07
N PRO A 8 29.96 -40.05 8.99
CA PRO A 8 29.10 -39.05 8.37
C PRO A 8 27.76 -39.72 8.04
N VAL A 9 26.65 -39.12 8.47
CA VAL A 9 25.32 -39.64 8.17
C VAL A 9 25.11 -39.51 6.66
N THR A 10 25.02 -40.66 5.97
CA THR A 10 24.83 -40.73 4.54
C THR A 10 23.36 -41.00 4.17
N SER A 11 22.96 -40.63 2.95
CA SER A 11 21.65 -40.97 2.38
C SER A 11 21.84 -41.89 1.18
N LEU A 12 21.08 -42.99 1.14
CA LEU A 12 21.00 -43.85 -0.04
C LEU A 12 20.07 -43.21 -1.08
N LEU A 13 20.62 -42.88 -2.24
CA LEU A 13 19.85 -42.35 -3.37
C LEU A 13 18.93 -43.43 -3.97
N ASN A 14 17.85 -43.01 -4.64
CA ASN A 14 17.04 -43.91 -5.46
C ASN A 14 17.82 -44.32 -6.73
N THR A 15 17.50 -45.48 -7.30
CA THR A 15 18.10 -45.91 -8.58
C THR A 15 17.62 -45.07 -9.75
N THR A 16 16.42 -44.49 -9.64
CA THR A 16 15.77 -43.72 -10.69
C THR A 16 15.01 -42.53 -10.09
N VAL A 17 14.96 -41.44 -10.85
CA VAL A 17 14.15 -40.26 -10.55
C VAL A 17 13.41 -39.89 -11.84
N VAL A 18 12.09 -39.78 -11.76
CA VAL A 18 11.19 -39.60 -12.92
C VAL A 18 10.13 -38.54 -12.62
N GLY A 19 9.39 -38.09 -13.64
CA GLY A 19 8.37 -37.03 -13.50
C GLY A 19 8.94 -35.62 -13.41
N GLN A 20 10.26 -35.46 -13.56
CA GLN A 20 10.93 -34.18 -13.48
C GLN A 20 10.83 -33.45 -14.83
N PRO A 21 10.41 -32.18 -14.89
CA PRO A 21 10.27 -31.42 -16.13
C PRO A 21 11.55 -31.36 -16.94
N TRP A 22 11.42 -31.46 -18.26
CA TRP A 22 12.57 -31.30 -19.15
C TRP A 22 13.09 -29.86 -19.16
N GLN A 23 14.35 -29.69 -18.78
CA GLN A 23 15.04 -28.40 -18.86
C GLN A 23 15.70 -28.24 -20.23
N LYS A 24 15.69 -27.02 -20.79
CA LYS A 24 16.33 -26.74 -22.10
C LYS A 24 17.81 -27.12 -22.15
N SER A 25 18.49 -27.10 -21.01
CA SER A 25 19.90 -27.45 -20.85
C SER A 25 20.17 -28.95 -20.82
N TYR A 26 19.14 -29.79 -20.67
CA TYR A 26 19.30 -31.24 -20.57
C TYR A 26 19.60 -31.85 -21.94
N GLN A 27 20.49 -32.85 -21.92
CA GLN A 27 20.83 -33.68 -23.07
C GLN A 27 20.97 -35.13 -22.59
N LEU A 28 20.64 -36.09 -23.45
CA LEU A 28 20.80 -37.51 -23.11
C LEU A 28 22.26 -37.83 -22.74
N GLY A 29 22.44 -38.56 -21.65
CA GLY A 29 23.73 -38.96 -21.09
C GLY A 29 24.39 -37.92 -20.19
N LEU A 30 23.90 -36.68 -20.16
CA LEU A 30 24.48 -35.62 -19.34
C LEU A 30 24.33 -35.95 -17.85
N GLY A 31 25.40 -35.73 -17.07
CA GLY A 31 25.45 -36.06 -15.66
C GLY A 31 24.69 -35.05 -14.80
N VAL A 32 24.17 -35.49 -13.65
CA VAL A 32 23.38 -34.66 -12.73
C VAL A 32 23.79 -34.98 -11.29
N ASP A 33 24.16 -33.95 -10.55
CA ASP A 33 24.51 -34.02 -9.13
C ASP A 33 23.23 -34.08 -8.27
N ALA A 34 23.06 -35.15 -7.50
CA ALA A 34 21.86 -35.41 -6.70
C ALA A 34 21.70 -34.47 -5.50
N ILE A 35 22.78 -33.81 -5.08
CA ILE A 35 22.75 -32.87 -3.97
C ILE A 35 22.38 -31.49 -4.49
N THR A 36 22.99 -31.05 -5.58
CA THR A 36 22.93 -29.65 -6.02
C THR A 36 22.04 -29.41 -7.25
N GLY A 37 21.61 -30.46 -7.96
CA GLY A 37 20.94 -30.36 -9.24
C GLY A 37 21.84 -29.87 -10.39
N GLN A 38 23.12 -29.63 -10.12
CA GLN A 38 24.04 -29.14 -11.14
C GLN A 38 24.29 -30.17 -12.22
N LEU A 39 24.29 -29.69 -13.46
CA LEU A 39 24.69 -30.46 -14.62
C LEU A 39 26.20 -30.74 -14.60
N ARG A 40 26.56 -31.96 -14.98
CA ARG A 40 27.92 -32.51 -14.97
C ARG A 40 28.25 -33.13 -16.33
N ALA A 41 29.53 -33.45 -16.53
CA ALA A 41 29.95 -34.14 -17.75
C ALA A 41 29.28 -35.52 -17.87
N SER A 42 29.12 -36.02 -19.10
CA SER A 42 28.63 -37.39 -19.31
C SER A 42 29.71 -38.41 -18.94
N ALA A 43 29.36 -39.42 -18.13
CA ALA A 43 30.15 -40.63 -17.92
C ALA A 43 29.70 -41.81 -18.78
N VAL A 44 28.60 -41.70 -19.53
CA VAL A 44 28.08 -42.77 -20.39
C VAL A 44 28.48 -42.58 -21.85
N LYS A 45 28.59 -43.70 -22.57
CA LYS A 45 28.73 -43.68 -24.03
C LYS A 45 27.50 -43.02 -24.65
N PRO A 46 27.64 -42.28 -25.78
CA PRO A 46 26.49 -41.74 -26.50
C PRO A 46 25.48 -42.83 -26.86
N PHE A 47 24.20 -42.53 -26.69
CA PHE A 47 23.10 -43.44 -27.01
C PHE A 47 21.91 -42.67 -27.59
N THR A 48 20.99 -43.40 -28.20
CA THR A 48 19.73 -42.86 -28.72
C THR A 48 18.56 -43.55 -28.05
N VAL A 49 17.46 -42.84 -27.89
CA VAL A 49 16.20 -43.39 -27.39
C VAL A 49 15.15 -43.35 -28.49
N THR A 50 14.29 -44.37 -28.52
CA THR A 50 13.15 -44.41 -29.45
C THR A 50 11.90 -44.02 -28.67
N PRO A 51 11.12 -43.02 -29.12
CA PRO A 51 9.86 -42.66 -28.50
C PRO A 51 8.88 -43.85 -28.49
N ALA A 52 8.08 -43.98 -27.44
CA ALA A 52 7.16 -45.11 -27.27
C ALA A 52 6.00 -45.08 -28.29
N GLY A 53 5.73 -43.91 -28.87
CA GLY A 53 4.77 -43.69 -29.97
C GLY A 53 3.30 -43.78 -29.58
N GLN A 54 2.95 -44.64 -28.61
CA GLN A 54 1.60 -44.73 -28.05
C GLN A 54 1.36 -43.57 -27.08
N LYS A 55 0.31 -42.79 -27.33
CA LYS A 55 -0.08 -41.64 -26.50
C LYS A 55 -1.31 -41.96 -25.67
N SER A 56 -1.36 -41.42 -24.46
CA SER A 56 -2.54 -41.38 -23.59
C SER A 56 -2.94 -39.93 -23.34
N THR A 57 -4.24 -39.66 -23.39
CA THR A 57 -4.82 -38.38 -23.00
C THR A 57 -5.39 -38.50 -21.61
N GLU A 58 -5.00 -37.59 -20.72
CA GLU A 58 -5.51 -37.51 -19.36
C GLU A 58 -6.10 -36.11 -19.11
N PHE A 59 -7.25 -36.07 -18.44
CA PHE A 59 -7.91 -34.85 -18.02
C PHE A 59 -7.92 -34.81 -16.50
N ILE A 60 -7.33 -33.76 -15.93
CA ILE A 60 -7.23 -33.57 -14.48
C ILE A 60 -7.93 -32.27 -14.12
N TYR A 61 -8.86 -32.34 -13.17
CA TYR A 61 -9.57 -31.18 -12.64
C TYR A 61 -9.30 -31.08 -11.14
N SER A 62 -8.81 -29.94 -10.70
CA SER A 62 -8.47 -29.70 -9.30
C SER A 62 -9.09 -28.39 -8.83
N LEU A 63 -10.00 -28.49 -7.85
CA LEU A 63 -10.60 -27.33 -7.20
C LEU A 63 -9.74 -26.93 -6.00
N VAL A 64 -8.99 -25.85 -6.15
CA VAL A 64 -8.16 -25.27 -5.10
C VAL A 64 -8.98 -24.26 -4.33
N GLN A 65 -9.47 -24.68 -3.17
CA GLN A 65 -10.42 -23.92 -2.39
C GLN A 65 -9.85 -23.50 -1.03
N SER A 66 -8.74 -24.10 -0.60
CA SER A 66 -8.02 -23.81 0.63
C SER A 66 -6.50 -23.78 0.40
N GLU A 67 -5.77 -23.17 1.33
CA GLU A 67 -4.31 -23.20 1.33
C GLU A 67 -3.77 -24.64 1.40
N SER A 68 -4.50 -25.56 2.04
CA SER A 68 -4.14 -26.98 2.09
C SER A 68 -4.23 -27.66 0.72
N ASP A 69 -5.24 -27.31 -0.09
CA ASP A 69 -5.37 -27.83 -1.46
C ASP A 69 -4.22 -27.30 -2.33
N LEU A 70 -3.90 -26.01 -2.15
CA LEU A 70 -2.80 -25.33 -2.82
C LEU A 70 -1.46 -25.99 -2.47
N GLN A 71 -1.22 -26.23 -1.18
CA GLN A 71 -0.04 -26.93 -0.69
C GLN A 71 0.03 -28.38 -1.18
N SER A 72 -1.10 -29.08 -1.28
CA SER A 72 -1.16 -30.45 -1.81
C SER A 72 -0.77 -30.49 -3.29
N MET A 73 -1.26 -29.52 -4.07
CA MET A 73 -0.90 -29.36 -5.48
C MET A 73 0.58 -29.03 -5.65
N ILE A 74 1.11 -28.06 -4.89
CA ILE A 74 2.54 -27.73 -4.86
C ILE A 74 3.37 -28.95 -4.48
N SER A 75 2.99 -29.67 -3.42
CA SER A 75 3.70 -30.86 -2.96
C SER A 75 3.70 -31.96 -4.03
N GLY A 76 2.61 -32.12 -4.77
CA GLY A 76 2.54 -33.04 -5.91
C GLY A 76 3.55 -32.66 -7.00
N SER A 77 3.70 -31.37 -7.28
CA SER A 77 4.66 -30.87 -8.27
C SER A 77 6.13 -30.91 -7.79
N VAL A 78 6.39 -30.71 -6.49
CA VAL A 78 7.75 -30.58 -5.92
C VAL A 78 8.35 -31.92 -5.47
N LYS A 79 7.54 -32.94 -5.12
CA LYS A 79 7.99 -34.23 -4.57
C LYS A 79 8.93 -35.06 -5.45
N ALA A 80 9.09 -34.72 -6.73
CA ALA A 80 9.93 -35.47 -7.66
C ALA A 80 11.40 -35.01 -7.72
N ALA A 81 11.80 -33.95 -6.99
CA ALA A 81 13.12 -33.34 -7.10
C ALA A 81 13.99 -33.56 -5.84
N TYR A 82 15.03 -34.39 -5.92
CA TYR A 82 16.11 -34.42 -4.92
C TYR A 82 16.98 -33.16 -5.03
N ASN A 83 16.44 -32.00 -4.62
CA ASN A 83 17.04 -30.68 -4.80
C ASN A 83 17.37 -30.32 -6.27
N LEU A 84 16.84 -31.08 -7.24
CA LEU A 84 17.13 -31.00 -8.67
C LEU A 84 16.49 -29.77 -9.35
N GLU A 85 15.39 -29.26 -8.79
CA GLU A 85 14.67 -28.09 -9.33
C GLU A 85 14.83 -26.81 -8.50
N GLY A 86 15.08 -26.93 -7.19
CA GLY A 86 15.11 -25.79 -6.26
C GLY A 86 13.88 -24.88 -6.37
N VAL A 87 14.10 -23.58 -6.54
CA VAL A 87 13.05 -22.53 -6.63
C VAL A 87 12.86 -21.94 -8.03
N ASN A 88 13.53 -22.49 -9.04
CA ASN A 88 13.40 -21.99 -10.40
C ASN A 88 12.06 -22.42 -11.01
N VAL A 89 11.39 -21.50 -11.70
CA VAL A 89 10.12 -21.78 -12.39
C VAL A 89 10.39 -22.68 -13.58
N SER A 90 10.06 -23.95 -13.47
CA SER A 90 9.99 -24.87 -14.60
C SER A 90 8.69 -24.66 -15.38
N ALA A 91 8.64 -25.13 -16.63
CA ALA A 91 7.45 -24.98 -17.47
C ALA A 91 6.21 -25.63 -16.81
N SER A 92 6.40 -26.74 -16.09
CA SER A 92 5.34 -27.46 -15.38
C SER A 92 4.91 -26.80 -14.07
N THR A 93 5.68 -25.90 -13.47
CA THR A 93 5.34 -25.21 -12.21
C THR A 93 4.86 -23.78 -12.43
N SER A 94 4.99 -23.28 -13.67
CA SER A 94 4.57 -21.92 -14.04
C SER A 94 3.08 -21.64 -13.82
N PHE A 95 2.23 -22.67 -13.88
CA PHE A 95 0.80 -22.54 -13.59
C PHE A 95 0.53 -22.21 -12.12
N LEU A 96 1.44 -22.58 -11.22
CA LEU A 96 1.28 -22.35 -9.78
C LEU A 96 1.26 -20.84 -9.43
N ASN A 97 1.91 -20.01 -10.24
CA ASN A 97 1.92 -18.55 -10.09
C ASN A 97 0.57 -17.90 -10.45
N GLU A 98 -0.29 -18.63 -11.15
CA GLU A 98 -1.60 -18.13 -11.61
C GLU A 98 -2.73 -18.57 -10.67
N MET A 99 -2.42 -19.18 -9.53
CA MET A 99 -3.43 -19.63 -8.56
C MET A 99 -3.81 -18.50 -7.60
N ALA A 100 -5.09 -18.41 -7.26
CA ALA A 100 -5.60 -17.48 -6.26
C ALA A 100 -6.56 -18.21 -5.29
N VAL A 101 -6.26 -18.15 -4.00
CA VAL A 101 -7.05 -18.81 -2.95
C VAL A 101 -7.23 -17.86 -1.77
N SER A 102 -8.48 -17.65 -1.37
CA SER A 102 -8.85 -16.89 -0.18
C SER A 102 -10.25 -17.28 0.28
N GLU A 103 -10.77 -16.65 1.35
CA GLU A 103 -12.20 -16.83 1.69
C GLU A 103 -13.14 -16.27 0.61
N LEU A 104 -12.64 -15.39 -0.26
CA LEU A 104 -13.38 -14.76 -1.34
C LEU A 104 -12.91 -15.23 -2.72
N SER A 105 -12.06 -16.25 -2.80
CA SER A 105 -11.49 -16.70 -4.07
C SER A 105 -11.21 -18.19 -4.07
N VAL A 106 -11.55 -18.83 -5.18
CA VAL A 106 -11.31 -20.26 -5.44
C VAL A 106 -10.72 -20.37 -6.83
N THR A 107 -9.78 -21.31 -7.03
CA THR A 107 -9.21 -21.59 -8.34
C THR A 107 -9.60 -22.98 -8.80
N LEU A 108 -10.19 -23.10 -9.98
CA LEU A 108 -10.29 -24.39 -10.68
C LEU A 108 -9.12 -24.51 -11.66
N VAL A 109 -8.31 -25.55 -11.51
CA VAL A 109 -7.25 -25.89 -12.45
C VAL A 109 -7.75 -27.05 -13.30
N ALA A 110 -7.92 -26.82 -14.59
CA ALA A 110 -8.21 -27.84 -15.59
C ALA A 110 -6.95 -28.09 -16.42
N GLN A 111 -6.48 -29.33 -16.42
CA GLN A 111 -5.32 -29.77 -17.19
C GLN A 111 -5.76 -30.84 -18.18
N VAL A 112 -5.28 -30.73 -19.41
CA VAL A 112 -5.22 -31.85 -20.34
C VAL A 112 -3.77 -32.13 -20.68
N SER A 113 -3.34 -33.37 -20.47
CA SER A 113 -2.03 -33.86 -20.87
C SER A 113 -2.18 -34.93 -21.93
N ILE A 114 -1.36 -34.85 -22.98
CA ILE A 114 -1.23 -35.86 -24.01
C ILE A 114 0.22 -36.31 -23.97
N GLU A 115 0.45 -37.45 -23.34
CA GLU A 115 1.78 -37.96 -23.02
C GLU A 115 2.00 -39.33 -23.65
N GLU A 116 3.25 -39.67 -23.94
CA GLU A 116 3.59 -41.04 -24.29
C GLU A 116 3.36 -41.98 -23.09
N SER A 117 2.85 -43.18 -23.35
CA SER A 117 2.51 -44.16 -22.30
C SER A 117 3.73 -44.69 -21.54
N GLN A 118 4.93 -44.52 -22.09
CA GLN A 118 6.20 -44.97 -21.50
C GLN A 118 7.30 -43.93 -21.74
N TYR A 119 8.34 -43.97 -20.90
CA TYR A 119 9.56 -43.20 -21.13
C TYR A 119 10.36 -43.81 -22.30
N ALA A 120 10.87 -42.96 -23.17
CA ALA A 120 11.84 -43.32 -24.20
C ALA A 120 13.20 -43.58 -23.53
N LEU A 121 13.61 -44.85 -23.50
CA LEU A 121 14.85 -45.31 -22.85
C LEU A 121 15.70 -46.12 -23.84
N ALA A 122 17.01 -46.11 -23.65
CA ALA A 122 17.91 -47.01 -24.37
C ALA A 122 17.79 -48.44 -23.81
N GLN A 123 17.99 -49.46 -24.66
CA GLN A 123 17.98 -50.86 -24.21
C GLN A 123 19.10 -51.17 -23.22
N LYS A 124 20.24 -50.50 -23.35
CA LYS A 124 21.40 -50.67 -22.48
C LYS A 124 22.24 -49.39 -22.47
N ASN A 125 22.70 -49.00 -21.28
CA ASN A 125 23.65 -47.92 -21.09
C ASN A 125 25.01 -48.50 -20.64
N GLU A 126 26.10 -47.88 -21.06
CA GLU A 126 27.47 -48.30 -20.71
C GLU A 126 28.31 -47.09 -20.31
N LEU A 127 29.19 -47.25 -19.32
CA LEU A 127 30.15 -46.21 -18.96
C LEU A 127 31.21 -46.06 -20.07
N ASN A 128 31.63 -44.81 -20.29
CA ASN A 128 32.76 -44.45 -21.14
C ASN A 128 34.02 -44.10 -20.34
N VAL A 129 33.94 -44.24 -19.01
CA VAL A 129 35.00 -43.89 -18.07
C VAL A 129 35.13 -44.99 -17.01
N THR A 130 36.31 -45.14 -16.43
CA THR A 130 36.52 -46.03 -15.29
C THR A 130 36.15 -45.30 -13.99
N PRO A 131 35.24 -45.84 -13.17
CA PRO A 131 34.92 -45.23 -11.87
C PRO A 131 36.14 -45.13 -10.96
N GLY A 132 36.33 -43.96 -10.35
CA GLY A 132 37.36 -43.68 -9.35
C GLY A 132 36.78 -42.84 -8.20
N GLU A 133 37.60 -42.51 -7.20
CA GLU A 133 37.14 -41.78 -6.00
C GLU A 133 36.52 -40.40 -6.32
N ASP A 134 36.97 -39.76 -7.40
CA ASP A 134 36.47 -38.44 -7.82
C ASP A 134 35.30 -38.49 -8.81
N PHE A 135 34.81 -39.69 -9.16
CA PHE A 135 33.77 -39.90 -10.19
C PHE A 135 32.55 -39.02 -9.97
N ARG A 136 32.03 -39.02 -8.73
CA ARG A 136 30.85 -38.24 -8.33
C ARG A 136 31.04 -36.74 -8.55
N SER A 137 32.21 -36.21 -8.21
CA SER A 137 32.48 -34.77 -8.37
C SER A 137 32.56 -34.33 -9.83
N LYS A 138 32.94 -35.25 -10.74
CA LYS A 138 33.10 -34.99 -12.18
C LYS A 138 31.82 -35.20 -12.98
N TYR A 139 31.10 -36.27 -12.67
CA TYR A 139 29.98 -36.78 -13.49
C TYR A 139 28.63 -36.74 -12.77
N GLY A 140 28.62 -36.44 -11.47
CA GLY A 140 27.40 -36.45 -10.66
C GLY A 140 27.01 -37.85 -10.20
N ASP A 141 25.74 -38.00 -9.85
CA ASP A 141 25.16 -39.21 -9.26
C ASP A 141 24.21 -39.91 -10.26
N TYR A 142 23.48 -39.12 -11.04
CA TYR A 142 22.58 -39.57 -12.08
C TYR A 142 23.05 -39.13 -13.47
N PHE A 143 22.49 -39.71 -14.52
CA PHE A 143 22.51 -39.15 -15.86
C PHE A 143 21.12 -39.11 -16.46
N VAL A 144 20.91 -38.23 -17.44
CA VAL A 144 19.67 -38.14 -18.22
C VAL A 144 19.58 -39.37 -19.13
N ALA A 145 18.89 -40.42 -18.69
CA ALA A 145 18.79 -41.69 -19.40
C ALA A 145 17.69 -41.71 -20.46
N GLY A 146 16.75 -40.77 -20.38
CA GLY A 146 15.63 -40.69 -21.31
C GLY A 146 14.66 -39.58 -20.98
N TYR A 147 13.53 -39.61 -21.66
CA TYR A 147 12.45 -38.64 -21.49
C TYR A 147 11.09 -39.25 -21.80
N ARG A 148 10.03 -38.60 -21.33
CA ARG A 148 8.67 -38.84 -21.78
C ARG A 148 8.21 -37.64 -22.57
N ALA A 149 7.87 -37.86 -23.84
CA ALA A 149 7.40 -36.79 -24.70
C ALA A 149 5.92 -36.54 -24.46
N GLY A 150 5.50 -35.29 -24.60
CA GLY A 150 4.10 -34.94 -24.45
C GLY A 150 3.83 -33.47 -24.67
N SER A 151 2.54 -33.14 -24.56
CA SER A 151 2.02 -31.78 -24.58
C SER A 151 1.06 -31.63 -23.41
N SER A 152 1.05 -30.46 -22.78
CA SER A 152 0.07 -30.16 -21.74
C SER A 152 -0.54 -28.78 -21.95
N LEU A 153 -1.82 -28.66 -21.60
CA LEU A 153 -2.56 -27.41 -21.58
C LEU A 153 -3.21 -27.25 -20.20
N TYR A 154 -3.01 -26.08 -19.60
CA TYR A 154 -3.64 -25.66 -18.37
C TYR A 154 -4.60 -24.51 -18.67
N ALA A 155 -5.85 -24.66 -18.22
CA ALA A 155 -6.83 -23.59 -18.10
C ALA A 155 -7.11 -23.36 -16.61
N ILE A 156 -6.77 -22.17 -16.12
CA ILE A 156 -6.79 -21.81 -14.71
C ILE A 156 -7.87 -20.77 -14.51
N TYR A 157 -8.98 -21.17 -13.89
CA TYR A 157 -10.15 -20.34 -13.66
C TYR A 157 -10.09 -19.77 -12.24
N GLN A 158 -9.75 -18.49 -12.13
CA GLN A 158 -9.78 -17.76 -10.88
C GLN A 158 -11.19 -17.20 -10.66
N CYS A 159 -11.92 -17.73 -9.69
CA CYS A 159 -13.26 -17.29 -9.33
C CYS A 159 -13.20 -16.40 -8.09
N ARG A 160 -13.67 -15.15 -8.19
CA ARG A 160 -13.73 -14.17 -7.09
C ARG A 160 -15.17 -13.88 -6.69
N PHE A 161 -15.41 -13.66 -5.39
CA PHE A 161 -16.73 -13.47 -4.81
C PHE A 161 -16.81 -12.21 -3.96
N SER A 162 -18.03 -11.70 -3.77
CA SER A 162 -18.29 -10.55 -2.89
C SER A 162 -18.58 -10.94 -1.44
N SER A 163 -18.79 -12.22 -1.15
CA SER A 163 -18.94 -12.73 0.22
C SER A 163 -18.48 -14.19 0.35
N ALA A 164 -18.06 -14.56 1.56
CA ALA A 164 -17.72 -15.95 1.90
C ALA A 164 -18.93 -16.89 1.71
N GLU A 165 -20.16 -16.39 1.93
CA GLU A 165 -21.37 -17.16 1.70
C GLU A 165 -21.56 -17.52 0.22
N GLN A 166 -21.39 -16.56 -0.70
CA GLN A 166 -21.45 -16.82 -2.14
C GLN A 166 -20.39 -17.83 -2.56
N ARG A 167 -19.16 -17.64 -2.10
CA ARG A 167 -18.05 -18.56 -2.35
C ARG A 167 -18.37 -19.97 -1.85
N ASN A 168 -18.90 -20.11 -0.64
CA ASN A 168 -19.22 -21.42 -0.04
C ASN A 168 -20.34 -22.14 -0.79
N LYS A 169 -21.39 -21.40 -1.19
CA LYS A 169 -22.46 -21.93 -2.04
C LYS A 169 -21.94 -22.38 -3.40
N PHE A 170 -21.09 -21.57 -4.03
CA PHE A 170 -20.41 -21.94 -5.28
C PHE A 170 -19.59 -23.22 -5.12
N THR A 171 -18.74 -23.33 -4.09
CA THR A 171 -17.93 -24.55 -3.89
C THR A 171 -18.78 -25.78 -3.61
N ALA A 172 -19.90 -25.64 -2.90
CA ALA A 172 -20.82 -26.74 -2.67
C ALA A 172 -21.50 -27.20 -3.97
N ALA A 173 -21.91 -26.26 -4.83
CA ALA A 173 -22.47 -26.57 -6.15
C ALA A 173 -21.44 -27.26 -7.06
N MET A 174 -20.20 -26.75 -7.08
CA MET A 174 -19.08 -27.34 -7.83
C MET A 174 -18.68 -28.74 -7.32
N ALA A 175 -18.82 -29.01 -6.02
CA ALA A 175 -18.56 -30.33 -5.47
C ALA A 175 -19.67 -31.35 -5.81
N ALA A 176 -20.91 -30.88 -5.98
CA ALA A 176 -22.03 -31.72 -6.38
C ALA A 176 -22.01 -32.06 -7.89
N ASP A 177 -21.46 -31.16 -8.71
CA ASP A 177 -21.38 -31.28 -10.16
C ASP A 177 -19.99 -30.83 -10.64
N VAL A 178 -18.97 -31.67 -10.42
CA VAL A 178 -17.57 -31.36 -10.77
C VAL A 178 -17.49 -31.09 -12.28
N PRO A 179 -17.32 -29.83 -12.71
CA PRO A 179 -17.46 -29.53 -14.12
C PRO A 179 -16.21 -30.02 -14.83
N GLN A 180 -16.40 -30.97 -15.74
CA GLN A 180 -15.41 -31.33 -16.74
C GLN A 180 -15.33 -30.18 -17.74
N VAL A 181 -14.74 -29.05 -17.37
CA VAL A 181 -14.81 -27.78 -18.12
C VAL A 181 -14.23 -27.84 -19.54
N PHE A 182 -13.54 -28.93 -19.90
CA PHE A 182 -13.13 -29.22 -21.28
C PHE A 182 -14.18 -29.98 -22.11
N SER A 183 -15.37 -30.22 -21.58
CA SER A 183 -16.54 -30.73 -22.31
C SER A 183 -17.61 -29.64 -22.47
N THR A 184 -18.47 -29.79 -23.47
CA THR A 184 -19.58 -28.87 -23.74
C THR A 184 -20.54 -28.77 -22.55
N GLU A 185 -20.89 -29.91 -21.96
CA GLU A 185 -21.78 -29.98 -20.80
C GLU A 185 -21.12 -29.39 -19.55
N GLY A 186 -19.85 -29.70 -19.31
CA GLY A 186 -19.10 -29.22 -18.16
C GLY A 186 -18.82 -27.72 -18.24
N SER A 187 -18.48 -27.20 -19.42
CA SER A 187 -18.32 -25.75 -19.63
C SER A 187 -19.63 -25.01 -19.40
N ALA A 188 -20.75 -25.53 -19.92
CA ALA A 188 -22.06 -24.92 -19.73
C ALA A 188 -22.49 -24.94 -18.25
N SER A 189 -22.23 -26.05 -17.53
CA SER A 189 -22.54 -26.13 -16.10
C SER A 189 -21.69 -25.16 -15.28
N PHE A 190 -20.39 -25.06 -15.56
CA PHE A 190 -19.50 -24.11 -14.88
C PHE A 190 -19.94 -22.65 -15.07
N GLU A 191 -20.27 -22.24 -16.29
CA GLU A 191 -20.75 -20.88 -16.59
C GLU A 191 -22.07 -20.59 -15.87
N ARG A 192 -22.99 -21.57 -15.86
CA ARG A 192 -24.26 -21.47 -15.14
C ARG A 192 -24.05 -21.30 -13.63
N ILE A 193 -23.28 -22.19 -12.99
CA ILE A 193 -22.98 -22.15 -11.56
C ILE A 193 -22.27 -20.83 -11.20
N SER A 194 -21.31 -20.40 -12.02
CA SER A 194 -20.60 -19.14 -11.85
C SER A 194 -21.56 -17.95 -11.85
N LYS A 195 -22.51 -17.91 -12.80
CA LYS A 195 -23.51 -16.84 -12.89
C LYS A 195 -24.52 -16.88 -11.74
N GLU A 196 -25.03 -18.06 -11.37
CA GLU A 196 -25.99 -18.24 -10.26
C GLU A 196 -25.44 -17.74 -8.92
N HIS A 197 -24.12 -17.86 -8.72
CA HIS A 197 -23.45 -17.46 -7.48
C HIS A 197 -22.65 -16.15 -7.59
N ASN A 198 -22.82 -15.39 -8.68
CA ASN A 198 -22.14 -14.12 -8.93
C ASN A 198 -20.60 -14.21 -8.85
N ALA A 199 -20.03 -15.30 -9.34
CA ALA A 199 -18.59 -15.47 -9.44
C ALA A 199 -18.03 -14.56 -10.55
N SER A 200 -17.05 -13.72 -10.22
CA SER A 200 -16.23 -13.04 -11.22
C SER A 200 -15.10 -13.97 -11.64
N VAL A 201 -15.14 -14.46 -12.88
CA VAL A 201 -14.19 -15.45 -13.39
C VAL A 201 -13.14 -14.78 -14.28
N SER A 202 -11.86 -15.02 -13.98
CA SER A 202 -10.73 -14.67 -14.83
C SER A 202 -9.99 -15.95 -15.20
N VAL A 203 -9.65 -16.10 -16.47
CA VAL A 203 -9.02 -17.31 -16.99
C VAL A 203 -7.57 -17.04 -17.42
N ARG A 204 -6.65 -17.94 -17.05
CA ARG A 204 -5.24 -17.92 -17.45
C ARG A 204 -4.89 -19.22 -18.16
N ILE A 205 -4.18 -19.11 -19.27
CA ILE A 205 -3.81 -20.24 -20.12
C ILE A 205 -2.30 -20.45 -20.10
N LYS A 206 -1.86 -21.70 -19.96
CA LYS A 206 -0.47 -22.13 -20.20
C LYS A 206 -0.47 -23.37 -21.07
N ALA A 207 0.43 -23.45 -22.03
CA ALA A 207 0.61 -24.63 -22.87
C ALA A 207 2.11 -24.96 -23.01
N THR A 208 2.43 -26.24 -23.02
CA THR A 208 3.79 -26.76 -23.24
C THR A 208 3.74 -27.90 -24.25
N GLY A 209 4.83 -28.12 -24.98
CA GLY A 209 4.87 -29.12 -26.05
C GLY A 209 3.97 -28.74 -27.25
N VAL A 210 3.93 -27.46 -27.61
CA VAL A 210 3.18 -26.95 -28.77
C VAL A 210 4.11 -26.27 -29.78
N ASN A 211 3.79 -26.35 -31.07
CA ASN A 211 4.59 -25.79 -32.18
C ASN A 211 4.16 -24.37 -32.61
N SER A 212 3.16 -23.79 -31.96
CA SER A 212 2.62 -22.47 -32.29
C SER A 212 2.37 -21.66 -31.01
N ALA A 213 2.25 -20.34 -31.14
CA ALA A 213 1.92 -19.47 -30.03
C ALA A 213 0.47 -19.70 -29.58
N ILE A 214 0.21 -19.56 -28.27
CA ILE A 214 -1.15 -19.61 -27.72
C ILE A 214 -1.99 -18.50 -28.39
N PRO A 215 -3.21 -18.80 -28.88
CA PRO A 215 -4.07 -17.81 -29.50
C PRO A 215 -4.35 -16.64 -28.57
N SER A 216 -4.55 -15.45 -29.14
CA SER A 216 -5.04 -14.32 -28.35
C SER A 216 -6.48 -14.58 -27.91
N PRO A 217 -6.87 -14.18 -26.68
CA PRO A 217 -8.25 -14.35 -26.23
C PRO A 217 -9.23 -13.57 -27.12
N PRO A 218 -10.49 -14.02 -27.20
CA PRO A 218 -11.59 -13.21 -27.75
C PRO A 218 -11.68 -11.85 -27.04
N LYS A 219 -12.36 -10.86 -27.65
CA LYS A 219 -12.53 -9.52 -27.05
C LYS A 219 -13.14 -9.54 -25.65
N THR A 220 -13.92 -10.56 -25.33
CA THR A 220 -14.57 -10.78 -24.03
C THR A 220 -13.69 -11.51 -23.02
N GLY A 221 -12.45 -11.87 -23.38
CA GLY A 221 -11.58 -12.75 -22.60
C GLY A 221 -11.89 -14.23 -22.85
N TRP A 222 -11.06 -15.09 -22.25
CA TRP A 222 -11.29 -16.53 -22.22
C TRP A 222 -12.46 -16.89 -21.28
N THR A 223 -13.32 -17.78 -21.74
CA THR A 223 -14.47 -18.37 -21.03
C THR A 223 -14.37 -19.90 -21.08
N ALA A 224 -15.16 -20.62 -20.29
CA ALA A 224 -15.13 -22.09 -20.37
C ALA A 224 -15.58 -22.57 -21.76
N GLU A 225 -16.56 -21.89 -22.37
CA GLU A 225 -17.02 -22.19 -23.72
C GLU A 225 -15.95 -21.94 -24.79
N THR A 226 -15.30 -20.76 -24.78
CA THR A 226 -14.28 -20.41 -25.80
C THR A 226 -13.02 -21.28 -25.69
N ILE A 227 -12.73 -21.79 -24.48
CA ILE A 227 -11.70 -22.82 -24.32
C ILE A 227 -12.07 -24.09 -25.09
N VAL A 228 -13.31 -24.55 -24.99
CA VAL A 228 -13.75 -25.78 -25.67
C VAL A 228 -13.82 -25.57 -27.18
N THR A 229 -14.30 -24.42 -27.65
CA THR A 229 -14.56 -24.18 -29.07
C THR A 229 -13.36 -23.66 -29.86
N GLU A 230 -12.40 -22.99 -29.21
CA GLU A 230 -11.24 -22.39 -29.89
C GLU A 230 -9.91 -22.99 -29.40
N LEU A 231 -9.71 -23.04 -28.08
CA LEU A 231 -8.40 -23.40 -27.51
C LEU A 231 -8.09 -24.90 -27.59
N LEU A 232 -9.04 -25.78 -27.29
CA LEU A 232 -8.83 -27.23 -27.41
C LEU A 232 -8.58 -27.68 -28.86
N PRO A 233 -9.32 -27.21 -29.88
CA PRO A 233 -8.99 -27.46 -31.27
C PRO A 233 -7.59 -26.98 -31.64
N TRP A 234 -7.22 -25.76 -31.24
CA TRP A 234 -5.86 -25.25 -31.45
C TRP A 234 -4.80 -26.14 -30.79
N PHE A 235 -5.01 -26.55 -29.54
CA PHE A 235 -4.05 -27.38 -28.79
C PHE A 235 -3.84 -28.71 -29.49
N ASN A 236 -4.91 -29.38 -29.91
CA ASN A 236 -4.86 -30.65 -30.65
C ASN A 236 -4.15 -30.52 -32.01
N GLN A 237 -4.26 -29.37 -32.68
CA GLN A 237 -3.57 -29.10 -33.94
C GLN A 237 -2.10 -28.70 -33.74
N SER A 238 -1.76 -28.14 -32.59
CA SER A 238 -0.44 -27.60 -32.29
C SER A 238 0.48 -28.59 -31.57
N LEU A 239 0.05 -29.83 -31.36
CA LEU A 239 0.81 -30.84 -30.62
C LEU A 239 2.18 -31.07 -31.24
N GLN A 240 3.22 -30.82 -30.45
CA GLN A 240 4.60 -31.14 -30.78
C GLN A 240 5.14 -32.03 -29.67
N ALA A 241 5.42 -33.29 -30.00
CA ALA A 241 5.99 -34.26 -29.07
C ALA A 241 7.44 -33.85 -28.72
N ASN A 242 7.56 -32.89 -27.81
CA ASN A 242 8.82 -32.45 -27.23
C ASN A 242 9.03 -33.20 -25.91
N GLN A 243 10.28 -33.24 -25.44
CA GLN A 243 10.59 -33.78 -24.13
C GLN A 243 9.84 -32.96 -23.07
N LEU A 244 8.96 -33.61 -22.31
CA LEU A 244 8.14 -32.98 -21.28
C LEU A 244 8.65 -33.35 -19.89
N GLU A 245 8.97 -34.63 -19.70
CA GLU A 245 9.58 -35.13 -18.46
C GLU A 245 10.89 -35.85 -18.73
N THR A 246 11.74 -35.89 -17.72
CA THR A 246 13.07 -36.46 -17.72
C THR A 246 13.06 -37.76 -16.96
N TYR A 247 13.90 -38.69 -17.41
CA TYR A 247 14.19 -39.93 -16.70
C TYR A 247 15.66 -39.89 -16.30
N LEU A 248 15.93 -39.75 -15.01
CA LEU A 248 17.27 -39.80 -14.46
C LEU A 248 17.55 -41.20 -13.93
N GLN A 249 18.68 -41.78 -14.34
CA GLN A 249 19.13 -43.09 -13.90
C GLN A 249 20.44 -42.95 -13.14
N HIS A 250 20.52 -43.58 -11.97
CA HIS A 250 21.72 -43.55 -11.14
C HIS A 250 22.81 -44.41 -11.79
N TYR A 251 24.07 -43.96 -11.80
CA TYR A 251 25.16 -44.69 -12.45
C TYR A 251 25.38 -46.10 -11.87
N ARG A 252 25.03 -46.33 -10.60
CA ARG A 252 25.04 -47.67 -9.95
C ARG A 252 24.20 -48.74 -10.64
N VAL A 253 23.22 -48.33 -11.46
CA VAL A 253 22.43 -49.28 -12.26
C VAL A 253 23.27 -49.87 -13.40
N ILE A 254 24.29 -49.14 -13.89
CA ILE A 254 25.24 -49.59 -14.90
C ILE A 254 26.41 -50.31 -14.24
N ASP A 255 26.98 -49.74 -13.18
CA ASP A 255 28.12 -50.29 -12.44
C ASP A 255 27.87 -50.24 -10.92
N PRO A 256 27.54 -51.37 -10.28
CA PRO A 256 27.26 -51.43 -8.84
C PRO A 256 28.42 -51.03 -7.93
N SER A 257 29.65 -50.89 -8.44
CA SER A 257 30.79 -50.38 -7.66
C SER A 257 30.68 -48.88 -7.35
N ILE A 258 29.86 -48.14 -8.10
CA ILE A 258 29.58 -46.72 -7.84
C ILE A 258 28.65 -46.63 -6.64
N SER A 259 29.13 -46.00 -5.57
CA SER A 259 28.33 -45.78 -4.36
C SER A 259 27.06 -44.99 -4.68
N GLY A 260 25.93 -45.44 -4.13
CA GLY A 260 24.69 -44.68 -4.12
C GLY A 260 24.50 -43.84 -2.87
N GLU A 261 25.52 -43.76 -2.00
CA GLU A 261 25.46 -42.99 -0.78
C GLU A 261 26.02 -41.59 -0.98
N VAL A 262 25.25 -40.58 -0.56
CA VAL A 262 25.71 -39.18 -0.51
C VAL A 262 25.98 -38.76 0.94
N PRO A 263 27.00 -37.91 1.20
CA PRO A 263 27.35 -37.44 2.54
C PRO A 263 26.43 -36.30 3.02
N VAL A 264 25.13 -36.52 2.90
CA VAL A 264 24.08 -35.61 3.35
C VAL A 264 23.07 -36.45 4.14
N SER A 265 22.67 -35.94 5.31
CA SER A 265 21.68 -36.60 6.15
C SER A 265 20.31 -36.63 5.46
N PRO A 266 19.54 -37.73 5.57
CA PRO A 266 18.18 -37.79 5.04
C PRO A 266 17.28 -36.65 5.55
N VAL A 267 17.56 -36.16 6.76
CA VAL A 267 16.84 -35.04 7.38
C VAL A 267 16.98 -33.76 6.54
N VAL A 268 18.15 -33.47 5.97
CA VAL A 268 18.38 -32.27 5.17
C VAL A 268 17.50 -32.24 3.91
N PHE A 269 17.29 -33.39 3.28
CA PHE A 269 16.37 -33.48 2.14
C PHE A 269 14.92 -33.20 2.54
N SER A 270 14.52 -33.64 3.74
CA SER A 270 13.19 -33.32 4.28
C SER A 270 13.05 -31.83 4.63
N GLU A 271 14.09 -31.21 5.17
CA GLU A 271 14.13 -29.77 5.49
C GLU A 271 14.10 -28.90 4.22
N LEU A 272 14.86 -29.27 3.19
CA LEU A 272 14.83 -28.60 1.88
C LEU A 272 13.46 -28.71 1.22
N SER A 273 12.89 -29.91 1.21
CA SER A 273 11.54 -30.13 0.69
C SER A 273 10.52 -29.28 1.45
N PHE A 274 10.64 -29.19 2.78
CA PHE A 274 9.80 -28.33 3.58
C PHE A 274 9.95 -26.84 3.23
N LEU A 275 11.20 -26.35 3.14
CA LEU A 275 11.50 -24.98 2.72
C LEU A 275 10.89 -24.66 1.35
N TYR A 276 11.16 -25.46 0.33
CA TYR A 276 10.68 -25.16 -1.02
C TYR A 276 9.16 -25.25 -1.14
N ASN A 277 8.52 -26.25 -0.53
CA ASN A 277 7.05 -26.34 -0.54
C ASN A 277 6.43 -25.07 0.05
N ARG A 278 7.00 -24.53 1.13
CA ARG A 278 6.52 -23.31 1.76
C ARG A 278 6.87 -22.06 0.97
N PHE A 279 8.04 -22.01 0.36
CA PHE A 279 8.42 -20.90 -0.49
C PHE A 279 7.53 -20.81 -1.75
N TRP A 280 7.25 -21.95 -2.39
CA TRP A 280 6.29 -22.03 -3.50
C TRP A 280 4.89 -21.60 -3.09
N LEU A 281 4.48 -21.95 -1.87
CA LEU A 281 3.21 -21.47 -1.31
C LEU A 281 3.24 -19.95 -1.12
N ALA A 282 4.32 -19.40 -0.59
CA ALA A 282 4.49 -17.96 -0.42
C ALA A 282 4.46 -17.24 -1.78
N ARG A 283 5.10 -17.81 -2.81
CA ARG A 283 5.10 -17.30 -4.18
C ARG A 283 3.70 -17.28 -4.79
N ALA A 284 2.94 -18.36 -4.64
CA ALA A 284 1.56 -18.43 -5.13
C ALA A 284 0.67 -17.38 -4.44
N LEU A 285 0.73 -17.32 -3.10
CA LEU A 285 -0.02 -16.33 -2.32
C LEU A 285 0.40 -14.90 -2.66
N PHE A 286 1.69 -14.62 -2.83
CA PHE A 286 2.22 -13.31 -3.25
C PHE A 286 1.71 -12.89 -4.63
N SER A 287 1.69 -13.82 -5.59
CA SER A 287 1.20 -13.55 -6.95
C SER A 287 -0.29 -13.17 -6.96
N SER A 288 -1.07 -13.75 -6.05
CA SER A 288 -2.49 -13.43 -5.85
C SER A 288 -2.74 -12.31 -4.82
N CYS A 289 -1.69 -11.81 -4.17
CA CYS A 289 -1.78 -10.82 -3.10
C CYS A 289 -2.35 -9.50 -3.65
N PRO A 290 -3.40 -8.95 -3.03
CA PRO A 290 -4.03 -7.71 -3.48
C PRO A 290 -3.08 -6.50 -3.33
N ASP A 291 -3.21 -5.53 -4.24
CA ASP A 291 -2.27 -4.41 -4.36
C ASP A 291 -2.08 -3.61 -3.06
N PHE A 292 -3.15 -3.44 -2.26
CA PHE A 292 -3.09 -2.68 -1.00
C PHE A 292 -2.14 -3.32 0.03
N GLY A 293 -2.00 -4.64 0.01
CA GLY A 293 -1.12 -5.36 0.93
C GLY A 293 0.19 -5.79 0.29
N ARG A 294 0.27 -5.88 -1.04
CA ARG A 294 1.46 -6.35 -1.77
C ARG A 294 2.72 -5.59 -1.37
N ARG A 295 2.64 -4.27 -1.24
CA ARG A 295 3.81 -3.43 -0.87
C ARG A 295 4.40 -3.78 0.51
N LEU A 296 3.60 -4.33 1.42
CA LEU A 296 4.06 -4.74 2.75
C LEU A 296 4.93 -6.01 2.73
N VAL A 297 4.86 -6.78 1.64
CA VAL A 297 5.48 -8.11 1.52
C VAL A 297 6.37 -8.27 0.29
N GLU A 298 6.35 -7.31 -0.63
CA GLU A 298 7.09 -7.33 -1.90
C GLU A 298 8.60 -7.34 -1.72
N GLU A 299 9.13 -6.39 -0.95
CA GLU A 299 10.57 -6.36 -0.67
C GLU A 299 11.03 -7.62 0.11
N PRO A 300 10.36 -8.05 1.20
CA PRO A 300 10.67 -9.33 1.85
C PRO A 300 10.61 -10.53 0.91
N TYR A 301 9.61 -10.61 0.03
CA TYR A 301 9.45 -11.70 -0.94
C TYR A 301 10.63 -11.75 -1.93
N HIS A 302 10.94 -10.64 -2.61
CA HIS A 302 12.02 -10.63 -3.60
C HIS A 302 13.40 -10.82 -2.98
N ARG A 303 13.61 -10.31 -1.76
CA ARG A 303 14.84 -10.57 -0.98
C ARG A 303 14.98 -12.06 -0.67
N LEU A 304 13.91 -12.71 -0.21
CA LEU A 304 13.89 -14.13 0.09
C LEU A 304 14.10 -14.99 -1.18
N GLU A 305 13.41 -14.67 -2.27
CA GLU A 305 13.57 -15.32 -3.58
C GLU A 305 15.03 -15.29 -4.03
N SER A 306 15.65 -14.10 -3.99
CA SER A 306 17.05 -13.90 -4.38
C SER A 306 18.01 -14.67 -3.49
N LYS A 307 17.79 -14.71 -2.16
CA LYS A 307 18.62 -15.47 -1.22
C LYS A 307 18.55 -16.98 -1.50
N ILE A 308 17.35 -17.53 -1.67
CA ILE A 308 17.18 -18.97 -1.91
C ILE A 308 17.83 -19.35 -3.24
N GLN A 309 17.64 -18.55 -4.30
CA GLN A 309 18.29 -18.77 -5.60
C GLN A 309 19.82 -18.72 -5.50
N ALA A 310 20.37 -17.72 -4.83
CA ALA A 310 21.82 -17.56 -4.68
C ALA A 310 22.48 -18.68 -3.87
N GLN A 311 21.77 -19.25 -2.89
CA GLN A 311 22.29 -20.29 -1.99
C GLN A 311 21.89 -21.72 -2.42
N GLN A 312 21.08 -21.92 -3.47
CA GLN A 312 20.50 -23.22 -3.83
C GLN A 312 21.54 -24.37 -3.87
N ALA A 313 22.74 -24.12 -4.38
CA ALA A 313 23.80 -25.12 -4.47
C ALA A 313 24.50 -25.43 -3.12
N SER A 314 24.48 -24.52 -2.16
CA SER A 314 25.11 -24.67 -0.84
C SER A 314 24.14 -25.21 0.22
N LEU A 315 22.83 -24.95 0.09
CA LEU A 315 21.81 -25.31 1.10
C LEU A 315 21.88 -26.77 1.58
N PRO A 316 22.10 -27.80 0.74
CA PRO A 316 22.19 -29.19 1.21
C PRO A 316 23.33 -29.49 2.19
N LYS A 317 24.27 -28.56 2.35
CA LYS A 317 25.39 -28.66 3.28
C LYS A 317 25.26 -27.67 4.44
N ASP A 318 24.18 -26.90 4.50
CA ASP A 318 23.98 -25.82 5.45
C ASP A 318 22.56 -25.86 6.05
N SER A 319 22.35 -26.80 6.98
CA SER A 319 21.08 -26.93 7.71
C SER A 319 20.68 -25.66 8.44
N LYS A 320 21.64 -24.88 8.94
CA LYS A 320 21.36 -23.62 9.64
C LYS A 320 20.79 -22.57 8.68
N MET A 321 21.31 -22.49 7.46
CA MET A 321 20.74 -21.64 6.43
C MET A 321 19.35 -22.10 6.00
N ILE A 322 19.11 -23.42 5.91
CA ILE A 322 17.76 -23.95 5.61
C ILE A 322 16.76 -23.52 6.70
N GLU A 323 17.12 -23.64 7.98
CA GLU A 323 16.30 -23.20 9.11
C GLU A 323 16.00 -21.69 9.02
N LEU A 324 17.03 -20.86 8.82
CA LEU A 324 16.88 -19.40 8.69
C LEU A 324 15.95 -19.00 7.53
N LEU A 325 16.13 -19.61 6.36
CA LEU A 325 15.29 -19.34 5.19
C LEU A 325 13.86 -19.86 5.39
N THR A 326 13.70 -20.97 6.12
CA THR A 326 12.38 -21.50 6.49
C THR A 326 11.65 -20.52 7.41
N ASP A 327 12.33 -19.95 8.39
CA ASP A 327 11.76 -18.93 9.28
C ASP A 327 11.45 -17.61 8.57
N GLU A 328 12.30 -17.17 7.64
CA GLU A 328 11.99 -16.04 6.75
C GLU A 328 10.75 -16.33 5.88
N THR A 329 10.66 -17.55 5.31
CA THR A 329 9.49 -17.99 4.53
C THR A 329 8.22 -18.03 5.39
N ASN A 330 8.31 -18.50 6.63
CA ASN A 330 7.19 -18.53 7.58
C ASN A 330 6.66 -17.15 7.91
N ARG A 331 7.56 -16.20 8.15
CA ARG A 331 7.18 -14.80 8.40
C ARG A 331 6.48 -14.18 7.21
N LEU A 332 6.98 -14.42 6.00
CA LEU A 332 6.35 -13.97 4.77
C LEU A 332 4.95 -14.57 4.58
N LEU A 333 4.80 -15.89 4.78
CA LEU A 333 3.50 -16.56 4.72
C LEU A 333 2.50 -15.96 5.72
N ASN A 334 2.94 -15.67 6.95
CA ASN A 334 2.08 -15.04 7.95
C ASN A 334 1.64 -13.63 7.48
N GLY A 335 2.56 -12.81 6.97
CA GLY A 335 2.22 -11.48 6.43
C GLY A 335 1.21 -11.55 5.27
N LEU A 336 1.39 -12.50 4.35
CA LEU A 336 0.46 -12.74 3.25
C LEU A 336 -0.94 -13.15 3.75
N ARG A 337 -1.01 -14.01 4.77
CA ARG A 337 -2.29 -14.41 5.38
C ARG A 337 -2.96 -13.24 6.11
N GLU A 338 -2.20 -12.41 6.81
CA GLU A 338 -2.73 -11.20 7.45
C GLU A 338 -3.34 -10.24 6.44
N ILE A 339 -2.67 -10.01 5.31
CA ILE A 339 -3.22 -9.18 4.21
C ILE A 339 -4.54 -9.76 3.71
N ASN A 340 -4.58 -11.07 3.50
CA ASN A 340 -5.81 -11.74 3.08
C ASN A 340 -6.93 -11.59 4.12
N ASN A 341 -6.63 -11.75 5.41
CA ASN A 341 -7.59 -11.55 6.50
C ASN A 341 -8.12 -10.11 6.52
N ARG A 342 -7.27 -9.11 6.24
CA ARG A 342 -7.69 -7.70 6.13
C ARG A 342 -8.62 -7.47 4.93
N GLN A 343 -8.38 -8.11 3.79
CA GLN A 343 -9.27 -8.03 2.63
C GLN A 343 -10.67 -8.60 2.92
N VAL A 344 -10.70 -9.74 3.61
CA VAL A 344 -11.95 -10.37 4.07
C VAL A 344 -12.68 -9.43 5.02
N PHE A 345 -11.97 -8.96 6.04
CA PHE A 345 -12.54 -8.08 7.06
C PHE A 345 -13.06 -6.77 6.47
N TYR A 346 -12.37 -6.18 5.51
CA TYR A 346 -12.86 -5.02 4.76
C TYR A 346 -14.25 -5.27 4.17
N THR A 347 -14.42 -6.41 3.51
CA THR A 347 -15.70 -6.75 2.88
C THR A 347 -16.81 -6.87 3.92
N GLN A 348 -16.49 -7.41 5.09
CA GLN A 348 -17.41 -7.48 6.23
C GLN A 348 -17.74 -6.08 6.77
N VAL A 349 -16.77 -5.19 6.89
CA VAL A 349 -16.95 -3.77 7.31
C VAL A 349 -17.86 -3.04 6.32
N VAL A 350 -17.63 -3.16 5.02
CA VAL A 350 -18.48 -2.54 3.98
C VAL A 350 -19.93 -3.05 4.06
N ALA A 351 -20.11 -4.35 4.31
CA ALA A 351 -21.44 -4.92 4.50
C ALA A 351 -22.10 -4.42 5.79
N ALA A 352 -21.36 -4.35 6.90
CA ALA A 352 -21.84 -3.86 8.18
C ALA A 352 -22.30 -2.39 8.10
N GLY A 353 -21.59 -1.56 7.33
CA GLY A 353 -21.99 -0.16 7.11
C GLY A 353 -23.34 0.02 6.42
N LYS A 354 -23.82 -0.97 5.65
CA LYS A 354 -25.16 -0.95 5.06
C LYS A 354 -26.28 -1.25 6.07
N ASN A 355 -25.93 -1.84 7.21
CA ASN A 355 -26.86 -2.24 8.26
C ASN A 355 -26.93 -1.21 9.40
N GLU A 356 -26.27 -0.07 9.25
CA GLU A 356 -26.39 1.03 10.21
C GLU A 356 -27.81 1.61 10.25
N PRO A 357 -28.20 2.23 11.38
CA PRO A 357 -29.41 3.03 11.43
C PRO A 357 -29.38 4.12 10.35
N LYS A 358 -30.56 4.55 9.90
CA LYS A 358 -30.66 5.66 8.95
C LYS A 358 -30.18 6.95 9.60
N LYS A 359 -29.63 7.86 8.81
CA LYS A 359 -29.35 9.23 9.26
C LYS A 359 -30.62 9.86 9.85
N ASP A 360 -30.44 10.58 10.94
CA ASP A 360 -31.48 11.29 11.70
C ASP A 360 -32.59 10.36 12.25
N GLN A 361 -32.40 9.04 12.21
CA GLN A 361 -33.29 8.10 12.89
C GLN A 361 -33.09 8.22 14.40
N ASN A 362 -34.13 8.69 15.09
CA ASN A 362 -34.09 8.91 16.54
C ASN A 362 -34.23 7.60 17.31
N PHE A 363 -33.35 7.43 18.30
CA PHE A 363 -33.38 6.35 19.29
C PHE A 363 -33.48 6.96 20.68
N ASP A 364 -34.30 6.34 21.51
CA ASP A 364 -34.75 6.86 22.79
C ASP A 364 -34.30 5.89 23.89
N ALA A 365 -33.41 6.37 24.77
CA ALA A 365 -32.85 5.59 25.86
C ALA A 365 -33.89 5.27 26.94
N ASP A 366 -34.96 6.04 27.02
CA ASP A 366 -35.99 5.92 28.05
C ASP A 366 -36.82 4.65 27.87
N LYS A 367 -36.67 3.98 26.73
CA LYS A 367 -37.24 2.66 26.42
C LYS A 367 -36.45 1.49 27.01
N GLY A 368 -35.46 1.77 27.86
CA GLY A 368 -34.69 0.76 28.61
C GLY A 368 -33.52 0.14 27.85
N THR A 369 -33.22 0.64 26.64
CA THR A 369 -31.96 0.30 25.94
C THR A 369 -30.97 1.40 26.20
N VAL A 370 -29.80 1.07 26.76
CA VAL A 370 -28.77 2.05 27.14
C VAL A 370 -27.47 1.89 26.37
N ARG A 371 -27.33 0.84 25.55
CA ARG A 371 -26.17 0.62 24.68
C ARG A 371 -26.62 0.13 23.33
N TRP A 372 -26.14 0.81 22.29
CA TRP A 372 -26.30 0.39 20.91
C TRP A 372 -24.93 0.18 20.31
N SER A 373 -24.74 -0.99 19.70
CA SER A 373 -23.47 -1.45 19.17
C SER A 373 -23.61 -1.77 17.69
N PHE A 374 -22.72 -1.22 16.88
CA PHE A 374 -22.72 -1.41 15.44
C PHE A 374 -21.33 -1.81 14.97
N GLY A 375 -21.26 -2.72 13.98
CA GLY A 375 -19.99 -3.16 13.40
C GLY A 375 -19.18 -4.08 14.32
N PHE A 376 -17.85 -3.91 14.31
CA PHE A 376 -16.90 -4.84 14.92
C PHE A 376 -16.14 -4.20 16.08
N GLN A 377 -16.18 -4.84 17.24
CA GLN A 377 -15.47 -4.39 18.45
C GLN A 377 -14.08 -5.04 18.61
N LYS A 378 -13.85 -6.18 17.96
CA LYS A 378 -12.58 -6.92 18.02
C LYS A 378 -12.27 -7.60 16.68
N GLY A 379 -10.98 -7.78 16.40
CA GLY A 379 -10.50 -8.58 15.28
C GLY A 379 -10.30 -10.02 15.70
N ASP A 380 -11.07 -10.94 15.12
CA ASP A 380 -10.99 -12.38 15.47
C ASP A 380 -9.91 -13.14 14.67
N LEU A 381 -9.25 -12.48 13.70
CA LEU A 381 -8.22 -13.08 12.85
C LEU A 381 -6.88 -12.32 12.96
N PRO A 382 -5.74 -13.01 12.81
CA PRO A 382 -4.42 -12.38 12.75
C PRO A 382 -4.36 -11.28 11.69
N GLY A 383 -3.68 -10.18 12.02
CA GLY A 383 -3.54 -9.02 11.15
C GLY A 383 -4.66 -7.99 11.25
N ILE A 384 -5.78 -8.32 11.90
CA ILE A 384 -6.88 -7.38 12.19
C ILE A 384 -6.66 -6.82 13.59
N ASN A 385 -6.08 -5.62 13.67
CA ASN A 385 -5.90 -4.92 14.94
C ASN A 385 -6.95 -3.82 15.08
N ILE A 386 -7.98 -4.08 15.89
CA ILE A 386 -9.01 -3.09 16.20
C ILE A 386 -8.59 -2.35 17.47
N GLN A 387 -8.37 -1.05 17.33
CA GLN A 387 -8.18 -0.12 18.44
C GLN A 387 -9.52 0.50 18.80
N SER A 388 -9.66 1.01 20.01
CA SER A 388 -10.85 1.79 20.38
C SER A 388 -10.47 3.13 20.98
N VAL A 389 -11.20 4.17 20.59
CA VAL A 389 -11.13 5.51 21.19
C VAL A 389 -12.51 5.82 21.74
N SER A 390 -12.58 6.34 22.96
CA SER A 390 -13.84 6.71 23.59
C SER A 390 -13.89 8.19 23.88
N ASP A 391 -15.08 8.77 23.76
CA ASP A 391 -15.36 10.13 24.18
C ASP A 391 -16.59 10.13 25.11
N HIS A 392 -16.64 11.11 26.01
CA HIS A 392 -17.62 11.21 27.07
C HIS A 392 -18.16 12.64 27.14
N VAL A 393 -19.47 12.77 27.19
CA VAL A 393 -20.12 14.05 27.50
C VAL A 393 -21.06 13.89 28.68
N GLU A 394 -20.98 14.83 29.61
CA GLU A 394 -21.97 15.00 30.65
C GLU A 394 -22.35 16.47 30.80
N ALA A 395 -23.60 16.71 31.16
CA ALA A 395 -24.06 18.03 31.54
C ALA A 395 -25.06 17.92 32.69
N LYS A 396 -24.95 18.87 33.62
CA LYS A 396 -25.92 19.02 34.70
C LYS A 396 -27.22 19.59 34.17
N TRP A 397 -28.24 19.54 35.02
CA TRP A 397 -29.54 20.15 34.77
C TRP A 397 -29.40 21.62 34.34
N ARG A 398 -30.15 22.00 33.29
CA ARG A 398 -30.38 23.39 32.88
C ARG A 398 -31.78 23.50 32.28
N ILE A 399 -32.30 24.72 32.19
CA ILE A 399 -33.54 24.97 31.44
C ILE A 399 -33.28 24.75 29.95
N GLY A 400 -34.13 23.96 29.30
CA GLY A 400 -33.99 23.55 27.89
C GLY A 400 -33.24 22.23 27.73
N TRP A 401 -32.84 21.92 26.50
CA TRP A 401 -32.12 20.68 26.17
C TRP A 401 -30.61 20.85 26.29
N ASN A 402 -29.92 19.83 26.80
CA ASN A 402 -28.50 19.62 26.54
C ASN A 402 -28.33 18.87 25.22
N LYS A 403 -27.31 19.22 24.44
CA LYS A 403 -27.05 18.65 23.12
C LYS A 403 -25.55 18.55 22.92
N HIS A 404 -25.11 17.49 22.25
CA HIS A 404 -23.73 17.32 21.84
C HIS A 404 -23.66 16.44 20.60
N VAL A 405 -22.62 16.64 19.79
CA VAL A 405 -22.30 15.78 18.66
C VAL A 405 -20.94 15.17 18.91
N PHE A 406 -20.94 13.87 19.18
CA PHE A 406 -19.70 13.11 19.18
C PHE A 406 -19.19 13.01 17.76
N SER A 407 -17.95 13.46 17.55
CA SER A 407 -17.33 13.50 16.23
C SER A 407 -16.02 12.73 16.26
N PHE A 408 -15.89 11.71 15.42
CA PHE A 408 -14.60 11.10 15.12
C PHE A 408 -14.11 11.59 13.76
N ARG A 409 -12.84 11.98 13.66
CA ARG A 409 -12.19 12.43 12.42
C ARG A 409 -10.74 11.98 12.42
N ASP A 410 -10.41 10.98 11.62
CA ASP A 410 -9.02 10.58 11.40
C ASP A 410 -8.89 9.89 10.04
N SER A 411 -8.24 10.54 9.09
CA SER A 411 -8.05 10.00 7.74
C SER A 411 -7.11 8.81 7.70
N THR A 412 -6.30 8.57 8.75
CA THR A 412 -5.44 7.39 8.85
C THR A 412 -6.18 6.21 9.46
N LYS A 413 -7.44 6.38 9.90
CA LYS A 413 -8.25 5.32 10.51
C LYS A 413 -9.51 5.05 9.70
N VAL A 414 -10.03 3.84 9.88
CA VAL A 414 -11.36 3.45 9.40
C VAL A 414 -12.18 3.03 10.61
N ILE A 415 -13.35 3.61 10.79
CA ILE A 415 -14.31 3.17 11.78
C ILE A 415 -14.90 1.84 11.30
N VAL A 416 -14.64 0.77 12.04
CA VAL A 416 -15.13 -0.59 11.75
C VAL A 416 -16.26 -1.01 12.65
N GLY A 417 -16.46 -0.28 13.75
CA GLY A 417 -17.58 -0.38 14.63
C GLY A 417 -17.69 0.85 15.51
N TRP A 418 -18.82 1.01 16.17
CA TRP A 418 -18.99 2.03 17.19
C TRP A 418 -20.10 1.64 18.16
N ASP A 419 -19.95 2.09 19.40
CA ASP A 419 -20.96 1.97 20.43
C ASP A 419 -21.38 3.36 20.89
N ILE A 420 -22.68 3.57 21.05
CA ILE A 420 -23.22 4.72 21.78
C ILE A 420 -23.90 4.20 23.06
N ILE A 421 -23.55 4.81 24.19
CA ILE A 421 -23.90 4.33 25.52
C ILE A 421 -24.49 5.49 26.31
N CYS A 422 -25.75 5.35 26.72
CA CYS A 422 -26.34 6.17 27.77
C CYS A 422 -25.86 5.63 29.13
N ASN A 423 -25.29 6.50 29.96
CA ASN A 423 -24.82 6.09 31.30
C ASN A 423 -25.94 6.11 32.34
N TRP A 424 -27.15 6.50 31.95
CA TRP A 424 -28.33 6.53 32.79
C TRP A 424 -29.28 5.40 32.39
N ASP A 425 -29.77 4.68 33.39
CA ASP A 425 -30.73 3.58 33.27
C ASP A 425 -32.06 3.89 33.96
N ASP A 426 -32.24 5.13 34.41
CA ASP A 426 -33.42 5.61 35.15
C ASP A 426 -34.62 5.97 34.26
N GLY A 427 -34.49 5.77 32.94
CA GLY A 427 -35.50 6.10 31.96
C GLY A 427 -35.59 7.59 31.63
N THR A 428 -34.52 8.36 31.89
CA THR A 428 -34.41 9.79 31.50
C THR A 428 -33.07 10.11 30.82
N GLY A 429 -32.57 9.15 30.05
CA GLY A 429 -31.30 9.23 29.32
C GLY A 429 -31.36 10.15 28.10
N GLY A 430 -32.56 10.36 27.56
CA GLY A 430 -32.81 11.17 26.39
C GLY A 430 -32.57 10.42 25.07
N ASP A 431 -32.29 11.19 24.03
CA ASP A 431 -32.30 10.75 22.64
C ASP A 431 -30.90 10.75 22.02
N TRP A 432 -30.71 9.88 21.04
CA TRP A 432 -29.57 9.96 20.12
C TRP A 432 -29.99 9.65 18.67
N HIS A 433 -29.22 10.17 17.71
CA HIS A 433 -29.29 9.73 16.32
C HIS A 433 -27.93 9.83 15.63
N LYS A 434 -27.75 9.01 14.60
CA LYS A 434 -26.60 9.11 13.70
C LYS A 434 -26.79 10.32 12.77
N VAL A 435 -25.82 11.23 12.74
CA VAL A 435 -25.86 12.43 11.88
C VAL A 435 -25.19 12.18 10.54
N SER A 436 -24.11 11.39 10.52
CA SER A 436 -23.46 11.00 9.28
C SER A 436 -24.33 10.05 8.46
N GLU A 437 -24.26 10.11 7.13
CA GLU A 437 -24.94 9.15 6.25
C GLU A 437 -24.50 7.70 6.56
N GLN A 438 -23.20 7.53 6.80
CA GLN A 438 -22.58 6.26 7.15
C GLN A 438 -21.40 6.55 8.09
N VAL A 439 -21.18 5.69 9.09
CA VAL A 439 -20.06 5.77 10.03
C VAL A 439 -19.12 4.59 9.81
N ILE A 440 -19.63 3.35 9.83
CA ILE A 440 -18.82 2.16 9.55
C ILE A 440 -18.33 2.16 8.11
N GLY A 441 -17.02 1.96 7.93
CA GLY A 441 -16.35 2.08 6.64
C GLY A 441 -16.15 3.53 6.22
N ARG A 442 -16.04 4.47 7.17
CA ARG A 442 -15.62 5.86 6.98
C ARG A 442 -14.47 6.22 7.91
N SER A 443 -13.74 7.28 7.57
CA SER A 443 -12.70 7.92 8.40
C SER A 443 -13.29 8.98 9.35
N SER A 444 -14.61 9.17 9.27
CA SER A 444 -15.34 10.16 10.04
C SER A 444 -16.72 9.65 10.41
N GLY A 445 -17.21 10.07 11.57
CA GLY A 445 -18.58 9.78 11.99
C GLY A 445 -19.08 10.77 13.03
N ASP A 446 -20.36 11.10 12.94
CA ASP A 446 -21.08 12.01 13.83
C ASP A 446 -22.29 11.32 14.43
N VAL A 447 -22.37 11.39 15.75
CA VAL A 447 -23.51 10.90 16.53
C VAL A 447 -23.98 12.00 17.44
N PHE A 448 -25.21 12.44 17.25
CA PHE A 448 -25.85 13.45 18.08
C PHE A 448 -26.50 12.78 19.27
N VAL A 449 -26.32 13.38 20.44
CA VAL A 449 -27.02 13.04 21.68
C VAL A 449 -27.71 14.27 22.24
N LYS A 450 -28.84 14.05 22.89
CA LYS A 450 -29.66 15.11 23.47
C LYS A 450 -30.35 14.62 24.72
N SER A 451 -30.32 15.45 25.77
CA SER A 451 -31.09 15.18 26.98
C SER A 451 -32.59 15.35 26.76
N ASP A 452 -33.38 14.81 27.67
CA ASP A 452 -34.75 15.28 27.88
C ASP A 452 -34.80 16.78 28.20
N TYR A 453 -35.98 17.36 28.01
CA TYR A 453 -36.21 18.76 28.35
C TYR A 453 -36.07 18.98 29.87
N ASP A 454 -35.32 20.01 30.27
CA ASP A 454 -35.03 20.33 31.67
C ASP A 454 -34.37 19.17 32.44
N ARG A 455 -33.42 18.46 31.81
CA ARG A 455 -32.63 17.38 32.42
C ARG A 455 -31.15 17.49 32.10
N GLY A 456 -30.33 16.90 32.96
CA GLY A 456 -28.93 16.59 32.63
C GLY A 456 -28.87 15.36 31.72
N TYR A 457 -27.66 14.95 31.36
CA TYR A 457 -27.41 13.69 30.66
C TYR A 457 -25.96 13.24 30.83
N SER A 458 -25.68 11.97 30.53
CA SER A 458 -24.33 11.43 30.49
C SER A 458 -24.26 10.33 29.44
N TRP A 459 -23.40 10.52 28.44
CA TRP A 459 -23.27 9.61 27.31
C TRP A 459 -21.80 9.32 27.03
N ASN A 460 -21.51 8.10 26.58
CA ASN A 460 -20.22 7.70 26.03
C ASN A 460 -20.40 7.28 24.58
N ILE A 461 -19.42 7.59 23.75
CA ILE A 461 -19.22 6.92 22.47
C ILE A 461 -17.92 6.13 22.50
N VAL A 462 -17.89 4.98 21.84
CA VAL A 462 -16.67 4.22 21.59
C VAL A 462 -16.58 4.01 20.09
N TRP A 463 -15.51 4.49 19.47
CA TRP A 463 -15.18 4.25 18.07
C TRP A 463 -14.19 3.10 17.98
N TYR A 464 -14.50 2.08 17.20
CA TYR A 464 -13.61 0.96 16.93
C TYR A 464 -12.95 1.16 15.57
N LEU A 465 -11.63 1.13 15.55
CA LEU A 465 -10.80 1.69 14.49
C LEU A 465 -9.78 0.68 13.99
N VAL A 466 -9.50 0.71 12.69
CA VAL A 466 -8.33 0.04 12.08
C VAL A 466 -7.50 1.03 11.27
N GLU A 467 -6.22 0.74 11.06
CA GLU A 467 -5.32 1.60 10.25
C GLU A 467 -5.72 1.56 8.77
N ALA A 468 -6.13 2.69 8.19
CA ALA A 468 -6.68 2.77 6.83
C ALA A 468 -5.71 2.29 5.74
N ASN A 469 -4.40 2.50 5.94
CA ASN A 469 -3.34 2.09 5.03
C ASN A 469 -3.16 0.57 4.91
N LEU A 470 -3.67 -0.22 5.86
CA LEU A 470 -3.57 -1.68 5.85
C LEU A 470 -4.75 -2.35 5.13
N TYR A 471 -5.72 -1.59 4.62
CA TYR A 471 -6.94 -2.10 4.00
C TYR A 471 -7.10 -1.57 2.55
N PRO A 472 -7.96 -2.23 1.73
CA PRO A 472 -8.25 -1.75 0.39
C PRO A 472 -8.73 -0.30 0.34
N VAL A 473 -8.46 0.38 -0.77
CA VAL A 473 -9.02 1.72 -1.01
C VAL A 473 -10.56 1.61 -1.05
N GLY A 474 -11.23 2.24 -0.08
CA GLY A 474 -12.68 2.17 0.10
C GLY A 474 -13.33 3.53 0.22
N PRO A 475 -14.67 3.59 0.35
CA PRO A 475 -15.41 4.85 0.48
C PRO A 475 -15.10 5.64 1.78
N TRP A 476 -14.21 5.15 2.65
CA TRP A 476 -13.55 5.94 3.70
C TRP A 476 -12.43 6.87 3.19
N LEU A 477 -11.94 6.63 1.97
CA LEU A 477 -11.09 7.56 1.21
C LEU A 477 -11.93 8.45 0.28
N ALA A 478 -13.21 8.14 0.08
CA ALA A 478 -14.15 9.06 -0.55
C ALA A 478 -14.57 10.09 0.52
N THR A 479 -13.90 11.24 0.50
CA THR A 479 -14.28 12.46 1.21
C THR A 479 -15.75 12.80 0.94
N ALA A 480 -16.63 12.36 1.84
CA ALA A 480 -18.01 12.82 1.87
C ALA A 480 -18.07 14.14 2.66
N VAL A 481 -18.15 15.23 1.88
CA VAL A 481 -18.83 16.52 2.12
C VAL A 481 -18.91 17.02 3.57
N HIS A 482 -18.16 18.09 3.82
CA HIS A 482 -18.11 18.86 5.05
C HIS A 482 -19.39 19.66 5.33
N ALA A 483 -19.77 19.72 6.61
CA ALA A 483 -20.35 20.89 7.25
C ALA A 483 -19.56 21.15 8.54
N GLN A 484 -19.40 22.43 8.90
CA GLN A 484 -18.23 22.98 9.59
C GLN A 484 -18.52 23.43 11.01
N ASP A 485 -17.53 23.27 11.90
CA ASP A 485 -17.30 24.18 13.02
C ASP A 485 -15.81 24.57 13.01
N PHE A 486 -15.52 25.87 13.02
CA PHE A 486 -14.16 26.43 13.11
C PHE A 486 -13.94 27.01 14.49
N SER A 487 -12.84 26.64 15.14
CA SER A 487 -12.45 27.25 16.41
C SER A 487 -11.94 28.68 16.19
N ALA A 488 -12.54 29.61 16.93
CA ALA A 488 -12.08 30.99 17.07
C ALA A 488 -11.58 31.22 18.50
N SER A 489 -10.38 31.79 18.63
CA SER A 489 -9.86 32.23 19.93
C SER A 489 -10.05 33.74 20.10
N VAL A 490 -10.47 34.19 21.30
CA VAL A 490 -10.75 35.61 21.62
C VAL A 490 -9.60 36.25 22.41
N THR A 491 -9.23 37.46 21.97
CA THR A 491 -8.29 38.48 22.47
C THR A 491 -7.86 38.43 23.94
N THR A 492 -6.54 38.59 24.15
CA THR A 492 -5.95 39.20 25.35
C THR A 492 -5.95 40.73 25.26
N SER A 493 -6.24 41.42 26.36
CA SER A 493 -6.16 42.89 26.47
C SER A 493 -4.73 43.38 26.72
N LEU A 494 -4.48 44.60 26.23
CA LEU A 494 -3.21 45.22 25.85
C LEU A 494 -2.39 45.83 27.00
N GLU A 495 -1.06 45.80 26.86
CA GLU A 495 -0.26 47.02 26.60
C GLU A 495 1.00 46.66 25.78
N ASP A 496 1.16 47.36 24.65
CA ASP A 496 2.20 47.32 23.61
C ASP A 496 2.95 45.99 23.34
N LEU A 497 2.36 45.13 22.51
CA LEU A 497 3.12 44.01 21.88
C LEU A 497 4.30 44.48 21.03
N ALA A 498 4.22 45.69 20.47
CA ALA A 498 5.36 46.31 19.80
C ALA A 498 6.52 46.63 20.77
N ALA A 499 6.21 46.94 22.04
CA ALA A 499 7.22 47.11 23.09
C ALA A 499 7.72 45.75 23.65
N LEU A 500 6.91 44.69 23.55
CA LEU A 500 7.32 43.32 23.91
C LEU A 500 8.39 42.79 22.94
N TRP A 501 8.20 42.98 21.63
CA TRP A 501 9.11 42.50 20.59
C TRP A 501 10.27 43.48 20.33
N THR A 502 11.11 43.69 21.34
CA THR A 502 12.36 44.46 21.20
C THR A 502 13.34 43.79 20.24
N ALA A 503 14.38 44.51 19.79
CA ALA A 503 15.47 43.95 18.99
C ALA A 503 16.13 42.73 19.68
N GLU A 504 16.23 42.74 21.01
CA GLU A 504 16.80 41.63 21.78
C GLU A 504 15.85 40.44 21.84
N ARG A 505 14.54 40.66 22.05
CA ARG A 505 13.56 39.56 22.09
C ARG A 505 13.37 38.92 20.72
N THR A 506 13.31 39.74 19.66
CA THR A 506 13.24 39.24 18.27
C THR A 506 14.49 38.46 17.88
N ALA A 507 15.68 38.86 18.37
CA ALA A 507 16.92 38.10 18.19
C ALA A 507 16.95 36.78 19.00
N SER A 508 16.27 36.72 20.15
CA SER A 508 16.18 35.50 20.97
C SER A 508 15.17 34.47 20.45
N ALA A 509 14.24 34.89 19.59
CA ALA A 509 13.17 34.03 19.08
C ALA A 509 13.71 32.92 18.18
N GLN A 510 13.27 31.68 18.43
CA GLN A 510 13.76 30.50 17.72
C GLN A 510 12.74 30.00 16.69
N PRO A 511 13.18 29.43 15.56
CA PRO A 511 12.26 28.81 14.62
C PRO A 511 11.41 27.72 15.29
N LEU A 512 10.10 27.74 15.06
CA LEU A 512 9.26 26.61 15.45
C LEU A 512 9.58 25.43 14.53
N ASP A 513 10.09 24.35 15.13
CA ASP A 513 10.59 23.20 14.40
C ASP A 513 9.59 22.06 14.40
N ARG A 514 9.23 21.62 13.20
CA ARG A 514 8.39 20.46 12.91
C ARG A 514 9.06 19.56 11.88
N SER A 515 10.38 19.57 11.82
CA SER A 515 11.15 18.76 10.90
C SER A 515 11.09 17.29 11.27
N THR A 516 11.12 16.43 10.26
CA THR A 516 11.17 14.98 10.40
C THR A 516 12.30 14.40 9.56
N HIS A 517 12.84 13.27 10.00
CA HIS A 517 13.73 12.44 9.21
C HIS A 517 12.92 11.31 8.55
N ALA A 518 13.39 10.80 7.40
CA ALA A 518 12.80 9.67 6.69
C ALA A 518 12.78 8.37 7.53
N LEU A 519 13.63 8.29 8.57
CA LEU A 519 13.63 7.20 9.56
C LEU A 519 12.69 7.43 10.74
N ASP A 520 12.25 8.68 10.97
CA ASP A 520 11.25 9.05 11.97
C ASP A 520 9.82 8.99 11.40
N GLU A 521 9.68 8.82 10.08
CA GLU A 521 8.44 8.43 9.43
C GLU A 521 8.26 6.90 9.48
N TYR A 522 7.21 6.44 10.16
CA TYR A 522 6.67 5.11 9.85
C TYR A 522 6.09 5.14 8.42
N PRO A 523 6.48 4.21 7.54
CA PRO A 523 6.31 4.34 6.10
C PRO A 523 4.89 4.01 5.61
N LEU A 524 4.36 4.85 4.72
CA LEU A 524 3.26 4.52 3.81
C LEU A 524 3.83 4.28 2.40
N PRO A 525 3.57 3.11 1.78
CA PRO A 525 4.23 2.76 0.52
C PRO A 525 3.59 3.41 -0.72
N GLU A 526 4.43 3.75 -1.70
CA GLU A 526 4.21 4.54 -2.91
C GLU A 526 3.12 4.04 -3.88
N ALA A 527 2.17 4.91 -4.25
CA ALA A 527 1.27 4.67 -5.37
C ALA A 527 1.93 4.97 -6.72
N GLY A 528 2.61 3.98 -7.29
CA GLY A 528 2.97 3.98 -8.71
C GLY A 528 1.74 3.96 -9.61
N ARG A 529 1.45 5.06 -10.31
CA ARG A 529 0.72 5.03 -11.58
C ARG A 529 1.67 5.38 -12.71
N SER A 530 2.08 4.33 -13.41
CA SER A 530 2.58 4.37 -14.77
C SER A 530 1.39 4.53 -15.71
N ILE A 531 1.39 5.54 -16.58
CA ILE A 531 0.60 5.54 -17.82
C ILE A 531 1.61 5.29 -18.94
N VAL A 532 1.72 4.04 -19.37
CA VAL A 532 2.35 3.67 -20.65
C VAL A 532 1.26 3.67 -21.71
N GLY A 533 1.53 4.36 -22.82
CA GLY A 533 0.58 4.60 -23.91
C GLY A 533 0.51 3.50 -24.96
N GLY A 534 -0.09 3.91 -26.09
CA GLY A 534 -0.17 3.21 -27.38
C GLY A 534 -1.60 3.23 -27.93
N ASP A 535 -1.91 3.56 -29.19
CA ASP A 535 -1.17 4.19 -30.27
C ASP A 535 -2.15 4.58 -31.41
N ALA A 536 -1.76 5.59 -32.21
CA ALA A 536 -2.10 5.89 -33.61
C ALA A 536 -3.57 5.97 -34.13
N ASN A 537 -4.04 7.19 -34.44
CA ASN A 537 -4.19 7.63 -35.85
C ASN A 537 -4.59 9.12 -36.05
N SER A 538 -3.72 9.83 -36.80
CA SER A 538 -4.02 10.82 -37.87
C SER A 538 -4.13 12.34 -37.57
N LEU A 539 -3.07 13.08 -38.00
CA LEU A 539 -3.03 14.33 -38.84
C LEU A 539 -3.68 15.64 -38.29
N LEU A 540 -3.14 16.88 -38.37
CA LEU A 540 -2.06 17.55 -39.15
C LEU A 540 -1.69 18.94 -38.54
N ALA A 541 -0.42 19.34 -38.71
CA ALA A 541 0.12 20.66 -39.10
C ALA A 541 0.14 21.91 -38.17
N GLY A 542 1.36 22.33 -37.82
CA GLY A 542 1.85 23.69 -38.10
C GLY A 542 2.10 24.64 -36.92
N GLY A 543 3.38 24.95 -36.63
CA GLY A 543 3.77 26.13 -35.86
C GLY A 543 4.97 25.92 -34.92
N THR A 544 6.17 26.22 -35.40
CA THR A 544 7.42 26.29 -34.62
C THR A 544 7.37 27.41 -33.57
N PRO A 545 7.69 27.16 -32.29
CA PRO A 545 8.22 28.19 -31.40
C PRO A 545 9.76 28.24 -31.52
N PRO A 546 10.38 29.43 -31.40
CA PRO A 546 11.84 29.55 -31.43
C PRO A 546 12.45 28.92 -30.18
N SER A 547 13.48 28.10 -30.38
CA SER A 547 14.30 27.56 -29.30
C SER A 547 15.30 28.61 -28.80
N ALA A 548 15.21 28.96 -27.52
CA ALA A 548 16.31 29.35 -26.65
C ALA A 548 15.74 29.33 -25.21
N GLY A 549 16.15 28.50 -24.27
CA GLY A 549 17.20 27.50 -24.25
C GLY A 549 16.84 26.35 -23.31
N SER A 550 17.54 25.24 -23.48
CA SER A 550 17.48 24.11 -22.56
C SER A 550 17.95 24.56 -21.17
N LEU A 551 17.14 24.28 -20.15
CA LEU A 551 17.62 24.04 -18.80
C LEU A 551 16.84 22.84 -18.25
N SER A 552 17.54 21.71 -18.27
CA SER A 552 17.51 20.62 -17.29
C SER A 552 16.23 20.44 -16.49
N VAL A 553 15.59 19.28 -16.68
CA VAL A 553 14.73 18.64 -15.68
C VAL A 553 15.52 18.56 -14.37
N HIS A 554 15.32 19.54 -13.48
CA HIS A 554 15.62 19.39 -12.07
C HIS A 554 14.36 18.82 -11.43
N LEU A 555 14.38 17.51 -11.15
CA LEU A 555 13.41 16.83 -10.30
C LEU A 555 13.60 17.16 -8.81
N GLY A 556 14.46 18.14 -8.48
CA GLY A 556 14.78 18.55 -7.12
C GLY A 556 14.45 20.02 -6.87
N PRO A 557 14.47 20.45 -5.61
CA PRO A 557 14.19 21.84 -5.25
C PRO A 557 15.27 22.79 -5.75
N ASP A 558 14.86 23.99 -6.19
CA ASP A 558 15.74 25.12 -6.51
C ASP A 558 15.54 26.22 -5.47
N THR A 559 16.50 26.33 -4.57
CA THR A 559 16.42 27.20 -3.39
C THR A 559 17.36 28.39 -3.52
N SER A 560 16.81 29.59 -3.35
CA SER A 560 17.53 30.84 -3.47
C SER A 560 17.01 31.90 -2.49
N ARG A 561 17.83 32.91 -2.20
CA ARG A 561 17.36 34.10 -1.47
C ARG A 561 16.37 34.87 -2.32
N VAL A 562 15.31 35.37 -1.71
CA VAL A 562 14.36 36.26 -2.38
C VAL A 562 15.07 37.58 -2.71
N GLN A 563 15.27 37.87 -3.99
CA GLN A 563 16.01 39.05 -4.45
C GLN A 563 15.17 40.33 -4.44
N HIS A 564 13.86 40.20 -4.72
CA HIS A 564 12.94 41.31 -4.93
C HIS A 564 11.91 41.40 -3.79
N LEU A 565 12.39 41.45 -2.54
CA LEU A 565 11.54 41.34 -1.35
C LEU A 565 10.45 42.42 -1.26
N HIS A 566 10.72 43.62 -1.76
CA HIS A 566 9.77 44.75 -1.73
C HIS A 566 8.78 44.77 -2.90
N GLU A 567 8.89 43.83 -3.84
CA GLU A 567 7.97 43.71 -4.98
C GLU A 567 6.78 42.82 -4.63
N TYR A 568 5.62 43.08 -5.23
CA TYR A 568 4.47 42.18 -5.11
C TYR A 568 4.72 40.92 -5.96
N PRO A 569 4.44 39.70 -5.48
CA PRO A 569 3.77 39.36 -4.21
C PRO A 569 4.72 39.21 -3.01
N GLN A 570 6.05 39.26 -3.19
CA GLN A 570 7.02 38.95 -2.13
C GLN A 570 6.87 39.84 -0.88
N ARG A 571 6.53 41.13 -1.05
CA ARG A 571 6.29 42.05 0.07
C ARG A 571 5.11 41.68 0.96
N THR A 572 4.21 40.79 0.50
CA THR A 572 3.09 40.29 1.30
C THR A 572 3.52 39.14 2.22
N VAL A 573 4.69 38.53 1.99
CA VAL A 573 5.26 37.49 2.83
C VAL A 573 6.07 38.13 3.96
N GLY A 574 5.89 37.65 5.18
CA GLY A 574 6.53 38.20 6.35
C GLY A 574 6.90 37.16 7.38
N LYS A 575 7.73 37.60 8.33
CA LYS A 575 8.13 36.80 9.48
C LYS A 575 7.07 36.98 10.58
N LEU A 576 6.60 35.87 11.13
CA LEU A 576 5.65 35.83 12.23
C LEU A 576 6.40 35.53 13.52
N PHE A 577 6.30 36.41 14.51
CA PHE A 577 6.83 36.24 15.85
C PHE A 577 5.68 35.95 16.81
N PHE A 578 5.86 35.00 17.73
CA PHE A 578 4.84 34.63 18.70
C PHE A 578 5.48 33.95 19.90
N ASP A 579 4.79 33.91 21.03
CA ASP A 579 5.18 33.09 22.16
C ASP A 579 4.39 31.77 22.12
N MET A 580 5.10 30.65 22.23
CA MET A 580 4.51 29.32 22.33
C MET A 580 5.16 28.58 23.50
N ASN A 581 4.34 28.02 24.39
CA ASN A 581 4.82 27.31 25.58
C ASN A 581 5.86 28.13 26.39
N GLY A 582 5.61 29.45 26.54
CA GLY A 582 6.48 30.37 27.27
C GLY A 582 7.81 30.72 26.60
N ARG A 583 8.01 30.36 25.32
CA ARG A 583 9.22 30.65 24.55
C ARG A 583 8.90 31.52 23.33
N PRO A 584 9.77 32.49 22.98
CA PRO A 584 9.62 33.24 21.75
C PRO A 584 9.97 32.36 20.54
N CYS A 585 9.04 32.27 19.60
CA CYS A 585 9.10 31.46 18.40
C CYS A 585 8.98 32.31 17.13
N THR A 586 9.46 31.78 15.99
CA THR A 586 9.32 32.40 14.68
C THR A 586 8.78 31.43 13.63
N ALA A 587 7.95 31.95 12.73
CA ALA A 587 7.41 31.28 11.55
C ALA A 587 7.28 32.27 10.38
N SER A 588 6.59 31.85 9.33
CA SER A 588 6.26 32.65 8.15
C SER A 588 4.75 32.81 8.01
N ALA A 589 4.33 33.90 7.36
CA ALA A 589 2.93 34.14 7.03
C ALA A 589 2.83 35.02 5.78
N VAL A 590 1.65 35.05 5.17
CA VAL A 590 1.37 35.89 3.99
C VAL A 590 0.07 36.65 4.14
N VAL A 591 -0.01 37.87 3.61
CA VAL A 591 -1.23 38.66 3.60
C VAL A 591 -2.19 38.17 2.51
N VAL A 592 -3.38 37.73 2.90
CA VAL A 592 -4.43 37.17 2.02
C VAL A 592 -5.73 37.96 2.02
N HIS A 593 -5.83 38.96 2.91
CA HIS A 593 -6.99 39.84 3.02
C HIS A 593 -6.52 41.25 3.44
N ARG A 594 -7.36 42.27 3.21
CA ARG A 594 -7.10 43.66 3.64
C ARG A 594 -6.60 43.77 5.09
N SER A 595 -7.17 42.93 5.96
CA SER A 595 -6.88 42.85 7.39
C SER A 595 -6.47 41.45 7.85
N GLY A 596 -5.90 40.61 6.97
CA GLY A 596 -5.71 39.21 7.32
C GLY A 596 -4.53 38.51 6.67
N ILE A 597 -4.00 37.54 7.42
CA ILE A 597 -2.87 36.71 7.03
C ILE A 597 -3.23 35.22 7.05
N LEU A 598 -2.57 34.45 6.21
CA LEU A 598 -2.51 32.99 6.20
C LEU A 598 -1.18 32.56 6.83
N THR A 599 -1.23 31.55 7.69
CA THR A 599 -0.07 30.83 8.23
C THR A 599 -0.43 29.35 8.43
N ALA A 600 0.45 28.55 9.01
CA ALA A 600 0.14 27.17 9.39
C ALA A 600 -0.61 27.15 10.73
N ALA A 601 -1.54 26.21 10.92
CA ALA A 601 -2.28 26.09 12.16
C ALA A 601 -1.36 25.73 13.34
N HIS A 602 -0.26 25.01 13.13
CA HIS A 602 0.71 24.72 14.17
C HIS A 602 1.45 25.97 14.70
N CYS A 603 1.49 27.05 13.91
CA CYS A 603 2.02 28.33 14.39
C CYS A 603 1.05 29.03 15.37
N LEU A 604 -0.19 28.55 15.45
CA LEU A 604 -1.29 29.12 16.22
C LEU A 604 -1.69 28.24 17.42
N LEU A 605 -1.64 26.93 17.23
CA LEU A 605 -1.91 25.92 18.24
C LEU A 605 -1.01 24.71 17.95
N LEU A 606 -0.14 24.33 18.87
CA LEU A 606 0.67 23.11 18.75
C LEU A 606 0.69 22.39 20.08
N ASP A 607 0.38 21.10 20.08
CA ASP A 607 0.37 20.27 21.30
C ASP A 607 -0.45 20.85 22.45
N GLY A 608 -1.60 21.46 22.12
CA GLY A 608 -2.49 22.11 23.09
C GLY A 608 -1.97 23.43 23.63
N HIS A 609 -0.77 23.86 23.23
CA HIS A 609 -0.26 25.19 23.51
C HIS A 609 -0.75 26.14 22.44
N GLN A 610 -1.55 27.11 22.84
CA GLN A 610 -1.97 28.19 21.95
C GLN A 610 -0.88 29.26 21.90
N ALA A 611 -0.61 29.75 20.70
CA ALA A 611 0.26 30.89 20.49
C ALA A 611 -0.32 32.12 21.18
N SER A 612 0.57 32.97 21.69
CA SER A 612 0.24 34.28 22.23
C SER A 612 1.17 35.34 21.66
N ASN A 613 0.81 36.61 21.82
CA ASN A 613 1.70 37.72 21.48
C ASN A 613 2.13 37.76 20.00
N LEU A 614 1.23 37.35 19.10
CA LEU A 614 1.50 37.22 17.67
C LEU A 614 1.76 38.59 17.01
N TYR A 615 2.89 38.70 16.33
CA TYR A 615 3.38 39.91 15.69
C TYR A 615 3.96 39.59 14.30
N PHE A 616 3.36 40.17 13.26
CA PHE A 616 3.71 39.88 11.87
C PHE A 616 4.50 41.04 11.25
N VAL A 617 5.65 40.75 10.64
CA VAL A 617 6.50 41.74 9.98
C VAL A 617 6.63 41.40 8.48
N PRO A 618 5.83 42.03 7.60
CA PRO A 618 5.94 41.85 6.16
C PRO A 618 7.28 42.38 5.64
N ALA A 619 7.88 41.62 4.70
CA ALA A 619 9.20 41.91 4.15
C ALA A 619 10.30 42.13 5.20
N TYR A 620 10.27 41.36 6.30
CA TYR A 620 11.32 41.39 7.31
C TYR A 620 12.70 41.13 6.69
N GLU A 621 13.72 41.90 7.07
CA GLU A 621 15.09 41.65 6.62
C GLU A 621 16.11 42.15 7.65
N ASN A 622 16.89 41.24 8.23
CA ASN A 622 17.99 41.52 9.15
C ASN A 622 17.59 42.46 10.31
N GLY A 623 16.45 42.20 10.94
CA GLY A 623 15.90 43.04 12.02
C GLY A 623 15.09 44.24 11.55
N ASN A 624 15.08 44.56 10.26
CA ASN A 624 14.30 45.67 9.71
C ASN A 624 12.83 45.28 9.50
N ALA A 625 11.93 46.22 9.79
CA ALA A 625 10.49 46.12 9.55
C ALA A 625 10.06 47.21 8.55
N PRO A 626 10.35 47.05 7.24
CA PRO A 626 10.23 48.13 6.24
C PRO A 626 8.80 48.63 6.04
N TYR A 627 7.80 47.80 6.34
CA TYR A 627 6.37 48.16 6.29
C TYR A 627 5.73 48.15 7.68
N GLY A 628 6.54 48.33 8.72
CA GLY A 628 6.13 48.21 10.11
C GLY A 628 5.85 46.76 10.51
N GLY A 629 5.63 46.54 11.80
CA GLY A 629 5.15 45.27 12.32
C GLY A 629 3.73 45.40 12.84
N TRP A 630 2.99 44.31 12.70
CA TRP A 630 1.54 44.28 12.75
C TRP A 630 1.06 43.32 13.81
N GLN A 631 0.24 43.81 14.74
CA GLN A 631 -0.34 42.99 15.79
C GLN A 631 -1.45 42.10 15.22
N VAL A 632 -1.40 40.80 15.50
CA VAL A 632 -2.50 39.88 15.20
C VAL A 632 -3.50 39.91 16.37
N GLU A 633 -4.79 40.05 16.06
CA GLU A 633 -5.85 40.17 17.07
C GLU A 633 -6.66 38.89 17.27
N ASN A 634 -6.94 38.17 16.19
CA ASN A 634 -7.73 36.95 16.20
C ASN A 634 -7.07 35.95 15.28
N TRP A 635 -6.99 34.69 15.69
CA TRP A 635 -6.44 33.63 14.85
C TRP A 635 -7.29 32.37 14.99
N ASN A 636 -7.52 31.74 13.85
CA ASN A 636 -8.46 30.66 13.67
C ASN A 636 -7.74 29.51 12.98
N TRP A 637 -8.15 28.30 13.32
CA TRP A 637 -7.68 27.07 12.69
C TRP A 637 -8.86 26.08 12.57
N PRO A 638 -8.78 25.08 11.67
CA PRO A 638 -9.77 24.02 11.60
C PRO A 638 -9.85 23.27 12.92
N THR A 639 -11.04 23.00 13.45
CA THR A 639 -11.20 22.22 14.69
C THR A 639 -10.52 20.85 14.59
N ALA A 640 -10.47 20.27 13.38
CA ALA A 640 -9.73 19.04 13.11
C ALA A 640 -8.22 19.13 13.41
N TRP A 641 -7.63 20.33 13.34
CA TRP A 641 -6.24 20.55 13.72
C TRP A 641 -6.01 20.32 15.22
N GLU A 642 -6.95 20.69 16.08
CA GLU A 642 -6.81 20.57 17.55
C GLU A 642 -6.59 19.13 18.00
N SER A 643 -7.29 18.20 17.36
CA SER A 643 -7.27 16.79 17.74
C SER A 643 -6.27 15.96 16.93
N THR A 644 -6.03 16.31 15.67
CA THR A 644 -5.23 15.47 14.77
C THR A 644 -3.80 15.96 14.58
N GLN A 645 -3.59 17.28 14.67
CA GLN A 645 -2.38 17.95 14.19
C GLN A 645 -1.88 17.42 12.83
N SER A 646 -2.78 16.98 11.96
CA SER A 646 -2.41 16.42 10.67
C SER A 646 -2.05 17.54 9.68
N PRO A 647 -1.02 17.37 8.83
CA PRO A 647 -0.74 18.31 7.73
C PRO A 647 -1.95 18.57 6.83
N ALA A 648 -2.93 17.65 6.77
CA ALA A 648 -4.18 17.82 6.04
C ALA A 648 -5.06 18.98 6.54
N TRP A 649 -4.86 19.42 7.79
CA TRP A 649 -5.63 20.48 8.44
C TRP A 649 -4.75 21.64 8.91
N ASP A 650 -3.46 21.65 8.56
CA ASP A 650 -2.46 22.60 9.08
C ASP A 650 -2.50 23.94 8.34
N LEU A 651 -3.62 24.64 8.45
CA LEU A 651 -3.88 25.94 7.83
C LEU A 651 -4.55 26.88 8.82
N GLY A 652 -4.05 28.09 8.96
CA GLY A 652 -4.57 29.10 9.87
C GLY A 652 -4.85 30.42 9.18
N PHE A 653 -5.96 31.05 9.55
CA PHE A 653 -6.27 32.43 9.15
C PHE A 653 -6.34 33.34 10.35
N CYS A 654 -5.64 34.48 10.26
CA CYS A 654 -5.60 35.46 11.32
C CYS A 654 -6.07 36.83 10.85
N LYS A 655 -6.79 37.54 11.72
CA LYS A 655 -7.11 38.97 11.58
C LYS A 655 -6.00 39.78 12.23
N VAL A 656 -5.60 40.83 11.53
CA VAL A 656 -4.51 41.74 11.89
C VAL A 656 -5.09 43.11 12.19
N LYS A 657 -4.63 43.73 13.27
CA LYS A 657 -5.06 45.08 13.64
C LYS A 657 -4.64 46.10 12.59
N PRO A 658 -5.45 47.15 12.36
CA PRO A 658 -5.02 48.30 11.57
C PRO A 658 -3.78 48.98 12.18
N GLY A 659 -2.98 49.61 11.31
CA GLY A 659 -1.85 50.42 11.73
C GLY A 659 -2.28 51.73 12.42
N PRO A 660 -1.34 52.53 12.95
CA PRO A 660 -1.64 53.81 13.60
C PRO A 660 -2.39 54.81 12.72
N ASP A 661 -2.30 54.67 11.40
CA ASP A 661 -2.98 55.47 10.39
C ASP A 661 -4.35 54.88 9.97
N GLY A 662 -4.80 53.81 10.63
CA GLY A 662 -6.08 53.15 10.37
C GLY A 662 -6.09 52.23 9.15
N ARG A 663 -4.98 52.09 8.42
CA ARG A 663 -4.89 51.20 7.25
C ARG A 663 -4.70 49.75 7.66
N GLY A 664 -5.33 48.83 6.94
CA GLY A 664 -5.08 47.40 7.10
C GLY A 664 -3.73 47.00 6.50
N VAL A 665 -3.14 45.90 6.97
CA VAL A 665 -1.86 45.40 6.45
C VAL A 665 -1.90 45.20 4.92
N GLY A 666 -3.02 44.71 4.39
CA GLY A 666 -3.22 44.54 2.95
C GLY A 666 -3.32 45.86 2.17
N ASP A 667 -3.73 46.96 2.80
CA ASP A 667 -3.70 48.29 2.16
C ASP A 667 -2.25 48.81 1.99
N VAL A 668 -1.31 48.31 2.79
CA VAL A 668 0.09 48.75 2.79
C VAL A 668 0.94 47.89 1.86
N VAL A 669 0.81 46.57 1.92
CA VAL A 669 1.65 45.64 1.14
C VAL A 669 0.90 44.93 0.00
N GLY A 670 -0.41 45.08 -0.10
CA GLY A 670 -1.27 44.25 -0.95
C GLY A 670 -1.61 42.91 -0.29
N TRP A 671 -2.46 42.13 -0.96
CA TRP A 671 -2.77 40.76 -0.54
C TRP A 671 -2.79 39.83 -1.74
N VAL A 672 -2.53 38.55 -1.49
CA VAL A 672 -2.50 37.50 -2.51
C VAL A 672 -3.83 36.76 -2.54
N GLY A 673 -4.19 36.23 -3.71
CA GLY A 673 -5.38 35.41 -3.84
C GLY A 673 -5.13 33.98 -3.33
N LEU A 674 -6.22 33.29 -3.00
CA LEU A 674 -6.20 31.87 -2.69
C LEU A 674 -6.86 31.10 -3.83
N GLN A 675 -6.22 30.01 -4.26
CA GLN A 675 -6.79 29.08 -5.23
C GLN A 675 -7.10 27.77 -4.53
N TRP A 676 -8.37 27.36 -4.56
CA TRP A 676 -8.84 26.08 -4.01
C TRP A 676 -9.64 25.29 -5.05
N GLY A 677 -9.90 24.01 -4.75
CA GLY A 677 -10.55 23.07 -5.66
C GLY A 677 -9.64 22.50 -6.75
N MET A 678 -8.33 22.75 -6.65
CA MET A 678 -7.31 22.19 -7.54
C MET A 678 -5.94 22.12 -6.84
N VAL A 679 -5.02 21.35 -7.44
CA VAL A 679 -3.63 21.20 -6.99
C VAL A 679 -2.68 21.58 -8.14
N ALA A 680 -1.79 22.54 -7.94
CA ALA A 680 -0.79 22.91 -8.94
C ALA A 680 0.32 21.84 -9.06
N GLY A 681 0.97 21.74 -10.23
CA GLY A 681 2.06 20.78 -10.44
C GLY A 681 3.44 21.25 -9.95
N CYS A 682 3.57 22.53 -9.60
CA CYS A 682 4.82 23.13 -9.14
C CYS A 682 4.52 24.43 -8.39
N TRP A 683 5.26 24.66 -7.30
CA TRP A 683 5.10 25.86 -6.49
C TRP A 683 6.43 26.50 -6.15
N ARG A 684 6.37 27.79 -5.87
CA ARG A 684 7.40 28.54 -5.16
C ARG A 684 6.97 28.70 -3.71
N ASN A 685 7.60 27.95 -2.81
CA ASN A 685 7.47 28.19 -1.37
C ASN A 685 8.33 29.39 -0.99
N THR A 686 7.80 30.33 -0.19
CA THR A 686 8.54 31.51 0.28
C THR A 686 8.40 31.62 1.80
N GLY A 687 9.50 31.79 2.52
CA GLY A 687 9.46 31.93 3.98
C GLY A 687 10.80 32.32 4.60
N TYR A 688 10.86 32.27 5.94
CA TYR A 688 12.00 32.65 6.77
C TYR A 688 12.59 31.44 7.50
N PRO A 689 13.20 30.48 6.78
CA PRO A 689 13.87 29.34 7.41
C PRO A 689 15.00 29.85 8.32
N GLY A 690 15.09 29.31 9.53
CA GLY A 690 16.07 29.71 10.53
C GLY A 690 16.99 28.61 11.04
N GLN A 691 16.98 27.45 10.40
CA GLN A 691 17.86 26.34 10.73
C GLN A 691 18.80 26.06 9.56
N ALA A 692 20.07 26.40 9.70
CA ALA A 692 21.05 26.21 8.64
C ALA A 692 21.18 24.75 8.21
N THR A 693 21.37 24.53 6.91
CA THR A 693 21.72 23.23 6.34
C THR A 693 23.16 23.26 5.82
N VAL A 694 23.66 22.11 5.37
CA VAL A 694 24.98 22.01 4.72
C VAL A 694 25.05 22.89 3.46
N LEU A 695 23.92 23.12 2.78
CA LEU A 695 23.85 23.84 1.51
C LEU A 695 23.45 25.31 1.68
N PHE A 696 22.62 25.62 2.68
CA PHE A 696 22.03 26.94 2.84
C PHE A 696 22.21 27.46 4.28
N PRO A 697 22.78 28.67 4.45
CA PRO A 697 23.00 29.27 5.76
C PRO A 697 21.72 29.95 6.26
N PHE A 698 20.64 29.19 6.43
CA PHE A 698 19.39 29.70 6.96
C PHE A 698 19.58 30.17 8.42
N ASP A 699 19.16 31.40 8.70
CA ASP A 699 19.31 32.09 9.99
C ASP A 699 18.00 32.81 10.41
N GLY A 700 16.97 32.72 9.58
CA GLY A 700 15.67 33.36 9.76
C GLY A 700 15.73 34.88 9.60
N GLN A 701 16.87 35.45 9.24
CA GLN A 701 17.06 36.90 9.14
C GLN A 701 16.63 37.44 7.77
N VAL A 702 16.67 36.60 6.74
CA VAL A 702 16.28 36.94 5.38
C VAL A 702 15.29 35.91 4.82
N PRO A 703 14.41 36.30 3.88
CA PRO A 703 13.50 35.37 3.24
C PRO A 703 14.22 34.56 2.15
N TRP A 704 13.85 33.29 2.09
CA TRP A 704 14.27 32.36 1.06
C TRP A 704 13.05 31.83 0.32
N GLN A 705 13.28 31.41 -0.91
CA GLN A 705 12.30 30.73 -1.73
C GLN A 705 12.84 29.39 -2.20
N SER A 706 11.96 28.40 -2.31
CA SER A 706 12.27 27.10 -2.90
C SER A 706 11.22 26.73 -3.94
N ILE A 707 11.65 26.67 -5.20
CA ILE A 707 10.83 26.21 -6.31
C ILE A 707 10.94 24.69 -6.36
N GLY A 708 9.80 24.00 -6.39
CA GLY A 708 9.81 22.54 -6.49
C GLY A 708 8.53 21.99 -7.08
N SER A 709 8.68 20.89 -7.82
CA SER A 709 7.56 20.16 -8.40
C SER A 709 6.80 19.39 -7.33
N GLN A 710 5.52 19.13 -7.62
CA GLN A 710 4.68 18.23 -6.85
C GLN A 710 5.29 16.82 -6.83
N VAL A 711 5.21 16.18 -5.66
CA VAL A 711 5.54 14.77 -5.45
C VAL A 711 4.24 13.99 -5.29
N ALA A 712 4.18 12.79 -5.85
CA ALA A 712 3.01 11.92 -5.70
C ALA A 712 2.85 11.49 -4.23
N SER A 713 1.80 11.98 -3.58
CA SER A 713 1.44 11.61 -2.20
C SER A 713 0.34 10.56 -2.21
N ALA A 714 0.46 9.54 -1.34
CA ALA A 714 -0.58 8.54 -1.11
C ALA A 714 -1.60 8.97 -0.03
N ALA A 715 -1.35 10.10 0.66
CA ALA A 715 -2.20 10.59 1.74
C ALA A 715 -3.30 11.54 1.21
N PRO A 716 -4.59 11.26 1.47
CA PRO A 716 -5.68 12.11 1.02
C PRO A 716 -5.61 13.49 1.69
N SER A 717 -5.92 14.55 0.94
CA SER A 717 -5.93 15.95 1.40
C SER A 717 -4.57 16.52 1.83
N ILE A 718 -3.45 15.87 1.50
CA ILE A 718 -2.09 16.37 1.71
C ILE A 718 -1.39 16.50 0.36
N VAL A 719 -0.83 17.68 0.10
CA VAL A 719 0.03 17.97 -1.05
C VAL A 719 1.49 17.98 -0.61
N VAL A 720 2.37 17.44 -1.45
CA VAL A 720 3.81 17.36 -1.19
C VAL A 720 4.57 17.98 -2.36
N LYS A 721 5.61 18.76 -2.06
CA LYS A 721 6.54 19.30 -3.05
C LYS A 721 7.99 19.05 -2.63
N HIS A 722 8.88 18.99 -3.61
CA HIS A 722 10.32 19.13 -3.33
C HIS A 722 10.60 20.53 -2.75
N ASP A 723 11.39 20.60 -1.67
CA ASP A 723 11.68 21.85 -0.95
C ASP A 723 12.95 21.72 -0.10
N GLU A 724 13.59 22.84 0.23
CA GLU A 724 14.74 22.86 1.17
C GLU A 724 14.56 23.88 2.29
N LEU A 725 13.44 24.61 2.35
CA LEU A 725 13.17 25.52 3.45
C LEU A 725 12.94 24.71 4.74
N THR A 726 13.65 25.08 5.80
CA THR A 726 13.62 24.41 7.12
C THR A 726 12.65 25.07 8.09
N ALA A 727 12.70 24.65 9.37
CA ALA A 727 12.03 25.29 10.50
C ALA A 727 12.11 26.82 10.44
N GLY A 728 11.01 27.50 10.74
CA GLY A 728 10.82 28.95 10.53
C GLY A 728 10.20 29.31 9.18
N GLY A 729 10.35 28.43 8.17
CA GLY A 729 9.61 28.51 6.91
C GLY A 729 8.13 28.12 7.06
N SER A 730 7.77 27.42 8.15
CA SER A 730 6.38 27.05 8.50
C SER A 730 5.40 28.21 8.31
N GLY A 731 4.26 27.94 7.69
CA GLY A 731 3.26 28.96 7.35
C GLY A 731 3.60 29.78 6.09
N GLY A 732 4.76 29.54 5.48
CA GLY A 732 5.16 30.15 4.21
C GLY A 732 4.22 29.75 3.07
N PRO A 733 3.79 30.70 2.22
CA PRO A 733 2.89 30.41 1.10
C PRO A 733 3.57 29.64 -0.02
N TRP A 734 2.81 28.74 -0.63
CA TRP A 734 3.18 28.12 -1.90
C TRP A 734 2.49 28.84 -3.05
N PHE A 735 3.23 29.75 -3.68
CA PHE A 735 2.77 30.48 -4.85
C PHE A 735 2.76 29.59 -6.08
N MET A 736 1.71 29.69 -6.89
CA MET A 736 1.70 29.04 -8.20
C MET A 736 2.73 29.69 -9.12
N ILE A 737 3.50 28.89 -9.85
CA ILE A 737 4.57 29.42 -10.72
C ILE A 737 4.01 30.31 -11.84
N ASN A 738 2.89 29.90 -12.44
CA ASN A 738 2.27 30.59 -13.57
C ASN A 738 1.41 31.79 -13.15
N GLU A 739 1.01 31.84 -11.87
CA GLU A 739 0.19 32.89 -11.29
C GLU A 739 0.73 33.20 -9.89
N PRO A 740 1.88 33.89 -9.79
CA PRO A 740 2.58 34.08 -8.53
C PRO A 740 1.77 34.90 -7.50
N GLN A 741 0.71 35.58 -7.93
CA GLN A 741 -0.25 36.26 -7.06
C GLN A 741 -1.25 35.32 -6.35
N LEU A 742 -1.26 34.03 -6.69
CA LEU A 742 -2.16 33.03 -6.11
C LEU A 742 -1.40 32.01 -5.27
N VAL A 743 -1.93 31.74 -4.08
CA VAL A 743 -1.46 30.73 -3.14
C VAL A 743 -2.35 29.50 -3.23
N ASN A 744 -1.73 28.33 -3.37
CA ASN A 744 -2.41 27.03 -3.49
C ASN A 744 -1.79 25.98 -2.55
N GLY A 745 -1.14 26.42 -1.49
CA GLY A 745 -0.54 25.56 -0.47
C GLY A 745 0.14 26.40 0.62
N VAL A 746 0.49 25.75 1.72
CA VAL A 746 1.20 26.37 2.84
C VAL A 746 2.20 25.37 3.42
N PHE A 747 3.38 25.85 3.86
CA PHE A 747 4.37 25.02 4.52
C PHE A 747 3.84 24.53 5.87
N SER A 748 3.52 23.25 5.98
CA SER A 748 3.15 22.58 7.24
C SER A 748 4.33 21.87 7.91
N GLN A 749 4.99 20.98 7.18
CA GLN A 749 5.99 20.06 7.72
C GLN A 749 7.12 19.84 6.72
N TYR A 750 8.35 19.64 7.21
CA TYR A 750 9.52 19.42 6.37
C TYR A 750 10.19 18.09 6.67
N ASN A 751 10.31 17.22 5.66
CA ASN A 751 11.14 16.03 5.73
C ASN A 751 12.55 16.37 5.23
N ILE A 752 13.50 16.34 6.17
CA ILE A 752 14.89 16.77 5.95
C ILE A 752 15.60 15.84 4.97
N ASP A 753 15.38 14.53 5.10
CA ASP A 753 16.13 13.52 4.35
C ASP A 753 15.66 13.44 2.89
N LEU A 754 14.36 13.67 2.65
CA LEU A 754 13.76 13.66 1.33
C LEU A 754 13.75 15.02 0.65
N GLN A 755 14.10 16.09 1.37
CA GLN A 755 13.96 17.47 0.91
C GLN A 755 12.53 17.74 0.40
N GLN A 756 11.55 17.46 1.26
CA GLN A 756 10.13 17.54 0.91
C GLN A 756 9.35 18.36 1.92
N ASN A 757 8.46 19.21 1.41
CA ASN A 757 7.51 19.97 2.21
C ASN A 757 6.11 19.43 2.01
N TYR A 758 5.37 19.32 3.11
CA TYR A 758 3.99 18.85 3.16
C TYR A 758 3.09 20.04 3.47
N GLY A 759 1.89 20.03 2.92
CA GLY A 759 0.87 21.03 3.20
C GLY A 759 -0.54 20.46 2.97
N PRO A 760 -1.57 21.13 3.49
CA PRO A 760 -2.95 20.75 3.23
C PRO A 760 -3.30 21.00 1.76
N GLU A 761 -4.07 20.09 1.16
CA GLU A 761 -4.73 20.36 -0.11
C GLU A 761 -5.76 21.48 0.08
N PHE A 762 -5.69 22.51 -0.77
CA PHE A 762 -6.68 23.58 -0.77
C PHE A 762 -7.96 23.11 -1.46
N GLY A 763 -8.76 22.31 -0.75
CA GLY A 763 -10.10 21.88 -1.17
C GLY A 763 -11.18 22.96 -0.94
N PRO A 764 -12.45 22.69 -1.29
CA PRO A 764 -13.56 23.63 -1.09
C PRO A 764 -13.67 24.17 0.34
N TRP A 765 -13.30 23.37 1.34
CA TRP A 765 -13.31 23.75 2.75
C TRP A 765 -12.42 24.97 3.05
N VAL A 766 -11.34 25.20 2.30
CA VAL A 766 -10.45 26.35 2.50
C VAL A 766 -11.16 27.65 2.12
N GLY A 767 -11.94 27.63 1.03
CA GLY A 767 -12.75 28.78 0.63
C GLY A 767 -13.82 29.10 1.67
N GLU A 768 -14.52 28.07 2.16
CA GLU A 768 -15.50 28.24 3.23
C GLU A 768 -14.84 28.76 4.54
N PHE A 769 -13.65 28.26 4.90
CA PHE A 769 -12.89 28.74 6.06
C PHE A 769 -12.48 30.20 5.91
N TYR A 770 -11.94 30.57 4.75
CA TYR A 770 -11.59 31.95 4.42
C TYR A 770 -12.81 32.88 4.54
N HIS A 771 -13.96 32.47 4.00
CA HIS A 771 -15.20 33.25 4.10
C HIS A 771 -15.78 33.28 5.51
N GLY A 772 -15.65 32.21 6.30
CA GLY A 772 -16.03 32.21 7.71
C GLY A 772 -15.24 33.23 8.53
N VAL A 773 -13.94 33.36 8.27
CA VAL A 773 -13.06 34.29 8.99
C VAL A 773 -13.22 35.73 8.51
N PHE A 774 -13.24 35.98 7.19
CA PHE A 774 -13.19 37.34 6.63
C PHE A 774 -14.52 37.86 6.05
N GLY A 775 -15.52 37.01 5.84
CA GLY A 775 -16.78 37.36 5.15
C GLY A 775 -17.77 38.22 5.93
N SER A 776 -17.56 38.44 7.23
CA SER A 776 -18.46 39.21 8.09
C SER A 776 -18.27 40.74 8.06
N ALA A 777 -17.37 41.27 7.23
CA ALA A 777 -17.02 42.70 7.21
C ALA A 777 -17.61 43.53 6.04
N LEU A 778 -18.50 42.99 5.20
CA LEU A 778 -19.02 43.71 4.03
C LEU A 778 -20.37 44.44 4.24
N ASN A 779 -20.92 44.50 5.46
CA ASN A 779 -22.22 45.14 5.73
C ASN A 779 -22.17 46.33 6.70
N GLN A 780 -21.04 47.03 6.86
CA GLN A 780 -20.99 48.24 7.72
C GLN A 780 -20.51 49.54 7.07
N ASP A 781 -20.16 49.58 5.79
CA ASP A 781 -19.84 50.84 5.10
C ASP A 781 -20.52 50.92 3.73
N GLN A 782 -21.85 51.11 3.72
CA GLN A 782 -22.58 51.80 2.65
C GLN A 782 -23.80 52.50 3.26
N ASP A 783 -23.57 53.74 3.72
CA ASP A 783 -24.51 54.84 3.53
C ASP A 783 -24.27 55.48 2.16
#